data_AF-A0A956KDC3-F1
#
_entry.id   AF-A0A956KDC3-F1
#
_cell.length_a   1.000
_cell.length_b   1.000
_cell.length_c   1.000
_cell.angle_alpha   90.00
_cell.angle_beta   90.00
_cell.angle_gamma   90.00
#
_symmetry.space_group_name_H-M   'P 1'
#
loop_
_entity.id
_entity.type
_entity.pdbx_description
1 polymer ?
#
loop_
_entity_poly.entity_id
_entity_poly.type
_entity_poly.pdbx_seq_one_letter_code
_entity_poly.pdbx_strand_id
1 'polypeptide(L)'
;MRVLHISDLHRAGAAETLKAIWGGPAGALRKLPEGEQRFDFIVVSGDLAARARPSEYDELLTFTREVLQGYLRVREDRRRIIFVPGNHDVDWSAQLGDPLVISELLAAPAGAERLERYIRDYRVDPARSGVRQIVSKYGHLEWLKLDGVRSGARFANVQRFLDEFYDGALGPNDRRLDLVHPAEGHDWSAHVFPEEQVAFYGFNSCFLNDRYWTGAAISREAIANATSHAGEHADGFLRVAVWHHGIHSDSYRPDYLNQADLDELIVSGFHVGFHGHTHKAASAQLGWLGDRFVLVSTGSLGANQEQRPDAIGKQFSIVRLYPHQAHVYVYERAGDAAYAEREPVTYSLRSPVERDKRRVSAGVHRRRYHLDRHGISSVRVAIDGLKAPHPVTLAEVGPPVCDARGLPPIVASGFEVRGNPTEDGGLRFTLYPPGFQATDLEWSYEASNFVALTRAELPLYSQVGTRAPDPSVDATVLRAHTVRFPCKALELRFEHDAPIIAEATVEKRVEQRVEHNHALHWERVASEERRVTLEVIDAQTIALSIEAPIVGHRYAIAYRPRDEGCRLDYTGGRIAARLLDRCLGDREHGPLLALQLAESVAVAVGAVFGIEIDDLQWSGLLWDEPRRALVTAFGNFPHRMWGCRYPYGAGIAGHAFRFQRTAAWSRGAPHTKDALVYQQRPQGQTWDPEHDWLVCVPLMGDADKNPIGVIQFEGTAKAKGFGDRLHEFANAALNGEVTSASSWERFQHELGSAVNTGFWQACAATSWLVDYRHYTGRLIEALGLGAVPSPEADTCDGPTSR
;
A
#
# COMPACT_ATOMS: atom_id res chain seq x y z
N MET A 1 4.61 -17.18 4.86
CA MET A 1 5.00 -18.33 5.71
C MET A 1 4.41 -18.17 7.10
N ARG A 2 4.00 -19.26 7.75
CA ARG A 2 3.46 -19.31 9.11
C ARG A 2 4.38 -20.14 9.98
N VAL A 3 4.92 -19.52 11.02
CA VAL A 3 5.85 -20.12 11.98
C VAL A 3 5.13 -20.30 13.32
N LEU A 4 5.17 -21.49 13.88
CA LEU A 4 4.82 -21.72 15.28
C LEU A 4 6.07 -21.50 16.12
N HIS A 5 6.06 -20.53 17.02
CA HIS A 5 7.17 -20.24 17.93
C HIS A 5 6.79 -20.64 19.35
N ILE A 6 7.53 -21.61 19.88
CA ILE A 6 7.40 -22.13 21.25
C ILE A 6 8.76 -22.08 21.94
N SER A 7 8.75 -22.03 23.26
CA SER A 7 9.97 -21.93 24.07
C SER A 7 9.71 -22.47 25.49
N ASP A 8 10.79 -22.74 26.22
CA ASP A 8 10.77 -23.04 27.65
C ASP A 8 9.82 -24.22 27.93
N LEU A 9 10.15 -25.36 27.34
CA LEU A 9 9.41 -26.62 27.44
C LEU A 9 9.67 -27.34 28.76
N HIS A 10 10.67 -26.89 29.52
CA HIS A 10 11.03 -27.43 30.82
C HIS A 10 9.82 -27.53 31.74
N ARG A 11 9.66 -28.70 32.36
CA ARG A 11 8.45 -29.03 33.11
C ARG A 11 8.55 -28.59 34.56
N ALA A 12 7.40 -28.20 35.10
CA ALA A 12 7.19 -27.83 36.48
C ALA A 12 7.57 -28.91 37.51
N GLY A 13 7.39 -30.19 37.15
CA GLY A 13 7.60 -31.33 38.04
C GLY A 13 7.60 -32.66 37.29
N ALA A 14 8.09 -33.71 37.95
CA ALA A 14 8.32 -35.02 37.32
C ALA A 14 7.05 -35.78 36.88
N ALA A 15 5.86 -35.35 37.32
CA ALA A 15 4.59 -36.00 37.00
C ALA A 15 3.88 -35.39 35.78
N GLU A 16 4.26 -34.19 35.33
CA GLU A 16 3.69 -33.56 34.13
C GLU A 16 4.41 -34.07 32.87
N THR A 17 3.71 -34.24 31.75
CA THR A 17 4.33 -34.64 30.47
C THR A 17 4.22 -33.52 29.44
N LEU A 18 5.12 -33.48 28.45
CA LEU A 18 5.04 -32.51 27.35
C LEU A 18 3.69 -32.60 26.61
N LYS A 19 3.16 -33.82 26.45
CA LYS A 19 1.85 -34.06 25.84
C LYS A 19 0.69 -33.46 26.66
N ALA A 20 0.77 -33.49 27.99
CA ALA A 20 -0.21 -32.85 28.86
C ALA A 20 -0.16 -31.32 28.73
N ILE A 21 1.05 -30.73 28.76
CA ILE A 21 1.26 -29.29 28.56
C ILE A 21 0.69 -28.82 27.20
N TRP A 22 0.91 -29.63 26.15
CA TRP A 22 0.47 -29.34 24.79
C TRP A 22 -1.05 -29.36 24.59
N GLY A 23 -1.82 -29.98 25.49
CA GLY A 23 -3.28 -30.07 25.38
C GLY A 23 -3.96 -28.70 25.24
N GLY A 24 -3.46 -27.69 25.96
CA GLY A 24 -3.94 -26.31 25.89
C GLY A 24 -3.68 -25.65 24.54
N PRO A 25 -2.40 -25.52 24.10
CA PRO A 25 -2.06 -25.03 22.77
C PRO A 25 -2.79 -25.77 21.64
N ALA A 26 -2.85 -27.10 21.68
CA ALA A 26 -3.59 -27.90 20.70
C ALA A 26 -5.08 -27.54 20.63
N GLY A 27 -5.70 -27.23 21.78
CA GLY A 27 -7.08 -26.73 21.85
C GLY A 27 -7.25 -25.36 21.19
N ALA A 28 -6.28 -24.46 21.35
CA ALA A 28 -6.27 -23.14 20.71
C ALA A 28 -6.10 -23.25 19.20
N LEU A 29 -5.13 -24.05 18.75
CA LEU A 29 -4.82 -24.26 17.34
C LEU A 29 -6.01 -24.87 16.58
N ARG A 30 -6.77 -25.78 17.21
CA ARG A 30 -7.99 -26.36 16.60
C ARG A 30 -9.12 -25.37 16.35
N LYS A 31 -9.09 -24.19 16.97
CA LYS A 31 -10.07 -23.12 16.73
C LYS A 31 -9.73 -22.29 15.49
N LEU A 32 -8.51 -22.40 14.96
CA LEU A 32 -8.13 -21.72 13.72
C LEU A 32 -8.82 -22.39 12.52
N PRO A 33 -9.04 -21.66 11.42
CA PRO A 33 -9.51 -22.25 10.16
C PRO A 33 -8.63 -23.44 9.75
N GLU A 34 -9.20 -24.49 9.14
CA GLU A 34 -8.49 -25.75 8.87
C GLU A 34 -7.16 -25.53 8.11
N GLY A 35 -7.15 -24.68 7.08
CA GLY A 35 -5.96 -24.33 6.31
C GLY A 35 -4.88 -23.56 7.08
N GLU A 36 -5.20 -23.07 8.28
CA GLU A 36 -4.34 -22.31 9.18
C GLU A 36 -3.80 -23.13 10.36
N GLN A 37 -4.30 -24.33 10.58
CA GLN A 37 -3.87 -25.21 11.68
C GLN A 37 -2.52 -25.88 11.44
N ARG A 38 -1.92 -25.68 10.26
CA ARG A 38 -0.60 -26.21 9.87
C ARG A 38 0.38 -25.08 9.61
N PHE A 39 1.64 -25.36 9.90
CA PHE A 39 2.73 -24.40 9.89
C PHE A 39 3.80 -24.80 8.88
N ASP A 40 4.42 -23.79 8.27
CA ASP A 40 5.53 -24.00 7.35
C ASP A 40 6.80 -24.36 8.14
N PHE A 41 6.94 -23.78 9.34
CA PHE A 41 8.06 -24.01 10.26
C PHE A 41 7.59 -24.03 11.71
N ILE A 42 8.33 -24.75 12.56
CA ILE A 42 8.20 -24.73 14.02
C ILE A 42 9.56 -24.32 14.59
N VAL A 43 9.58 -23.30 15.44
CA VAL A 43 10.78 -22.83 16.12
C VAL A 43 10.63 -23.12 17.61
N VAL A 44 11.62 -23.82 18.18
CA VAL A 44 11.72 -24.13 19.60
C VAL A 44 12.96 -23.43 20.17
N SER A 45 12.75 -22.25 20.77
CA SER A 45 13.83 -21.32 21.13
C SER A 45 14.45 -21.57 22.51
N GLY A 46 14.84 -22.81 22.79
CA GLY A 46 15.59 -23.18 24.00
C GLY A 46 14.77 -23.69 25.17
N ASP A 47 15.51 -24.15 26.17
CA ASP A 47 15.01 -24.80 27.38
C ASP A 47 14.14 -26.01 27.06
N LEU A 48 14.77 -26.94 26.33
CA LEU A 48 14.15 -28.15 25.80
C LEU A 48 13.90 -29.19 26.91
N ALA A 49 14.81 -29.26 27.88
CA ALA A 49 14.72 -30.07 29.09
C ALA A 49 14.81 -29.20 30.35
N ALA A 50 14.43 -29.72 31.53
CA ALA A 50 14.53 -28.97 32.78
C ALA A 50 15.89 -29.11 33.47
N ARG A 51 16.56 -30.26 33.30
CA ARG A 51 17.84 -30.57 33.97
C ARG A 51 18.81 -31.34 33.07
N ALA A 52 18.70 -31.15 31.76
CA ALA A 52 19.51 -31.82 30.75
C ALA A 52 19.59 -33.36 30.89
N ARG A 53 18.54 -34.03 31.41
CA ARG A 53 18.57 -35.48 31.62
C ARG A 53 18.28 -36.25 30.32
N PRO A 54 18.95 -37.39 30.07
CA PRO A 54 18.69 -38.21 28.89
C PRO A 54 17.20 -38.55 28.67
N SER A 55 16.48 -38.92 29.73
CA SER A 55 15.07 -39.29 29.66
C SER A 55 14.15 -38.14 29.26
N GLU A 56 14.52 -36.89 29.55
CA GLU A 56 13.73 -35.71 29.14
C GLU A 56 13.83 -35.51 27.63
N TYR A 57 15.01 -35.74 27.06
CA TYR A 57 15.21 -35.69 25.61
C TYR A 57 14.56 -36.87 24.88
N ASP A 58 14.53 -38.06 25.48
CA ASP A 58 13.79 -39.22 24.91
C ASP A 58 12.28 -38.92 24.83
N GLU A 59 11.73 -38.26 25.87
CA GLU A 59 10.34 -37.77 25.87
C GLU A 59 10.13 -36.67 24.82
N LEU A 60 11.04 -35.70 24.72
CA LEU A 60 10.99 -34.63 23.72
C LEU A 60 11.01 -35.18 22.29
N LEU A 61 11.83 -36.19 22.03
CA LEU A 61 11.91 -36.85 20.73
C LEU A 61 10.58 -37.53 20.37
N THR A 62 10.00 -38.25 21.33
CA THR A 62 8.69 -38.88 21.20
C THR A 62 7.60 -37.84 20.94
N PHE A 63 7.56 -36.78 21.76
CA PHE A 63 6.64 -35.67 21.61
C PHE A 63 6.76 -34.99 20.24
N THR A 64 7.99 -34.77 19.76
CA THR A 64 8.22 -34.11 18.47
C THR A 64 7.72 -34.96 17.30
N ARG A 65 8.03 -36.27 17.30
CA ARG A 65 7.61 -37.21 16.24
C ARG A 65 6.10 -37.45 16.23
N GLU A 66 5.48 -37.61 17.40
CA GLU A 66 4.06 -37.90 17.51
C GLU A 66 3.17 -36.67 17.37
N VAL A 67 3.62 -35.51 17.87
CA VAL A 67 2.80 -34.32 18.03
C VAL A 67 3.26 -33.19 17.11
N LEU A 68 4.46 -32.63 17.31
CA LEU A 68 4.87 -31.41 16.60
C LEU A 68 4.92 -31.59 15.08
N GLN A 69 5.45 -32.72 14.59
CA GLN A 69 5.45 -33.01 13.15
C GLN A 69 4.05 -33.02 12.53
N GLY A 70 3.03 -33.41 13.31
CA GLY A 70 1.64 -33.40 12.85
C GLY A 70 1.09 -32.00 12.55
N TYR A 71 1.75 -30.95 13.04
CA TYR A 71 1.40 -29.56 12.79
C TYR A 71 2.19 -28.92 11.64
N LEU A 72 3.18 -29.60 11.05
CA LEU A 72 3.86 -29.12 9.84
C LEU A 72 2.97 -29.31 8.60
N ARG A 73 3.11 -28.42 7.61
CA ARG A 73 2.54 -28.63 6.27
C ARG A 73 3.19 -29.79 5.53
N VAL A 74 4.52 -29.90 5.66
CA VAL A 74 5.34 -30.98 5.10
C VAL A 74 5.81 -31.82 6.28
N ARG A 75 5.02 -32.84 6.65
CA ARG A 75 5.17 -33.58 7.93
C ARG A 75 6.53 -34.27 8.05
N GLU A 76 7.02 -34.78 6.94
CA GLU A 76 8.23 -35.59 6.81
C GLU A 76 9.53 -34.76 6.84
N ASP A 77 9.46 -33.46 6.55
CA ASP A 77 10.65 -32.60 6.50
C ASP A 77 11.01 -32.07 7.90
N ARG A 78 11.75 -32.92 8.64
CA ARG A 78 12.21 -32.62 10.00
C ARG A 78 13.06 -31.37 10.12
N ARG A 79 13.68 -30.91 9.04
CA ARG A 79 14.50 -29.67 9.04
C ARG A 79 13.67 -28.41 9.32
N ARG A 80 12.35 -28.49 9.12
CA ARG A 80 11.40 -27.40 9.38
C ARG A 80 11.05 -27.20 10.85
N ILE A 81 11.55 -28.08 11.72
CA ILE A 81 11.54 -27.87 13.17
C ILE A 81 12.95 -27.44 13.57
N ILE A 82 13.09 -26.20 14.04
CA ILE A 82 14.38 -25.60 14.41
C ILE A 82 14.49 -25.61 15.94
N PHE A 83 15.49 -26.30 16.45
CA PHE A 83 15.82 -26.37 17.88
C PHE A 83 17.11 -25.60 18.18
N VAL A 84 17.12 -24.88 19.29
CA VAL A 84 18.33 -24.34 19.92
C VAL A 84 18.33 -24.71 21.41
N PRO A 85 19.50 -24.81 22.07
CA PRO A 85 19.57 -25.09 23.50
C PRO A 85 19.29 -23.84 24.33
N GLY A 86 18.74 -24.02 25.53
CA GLY A 86 18.68 -23.01 26.59
C GLY A 86 19.58 -23.35 27.78
N ASN A 87 19.56 -22.50 28.81
CA ASN A 87 20.42 -22.67 29.97
C ASN A 87 20.04 -23.92 30.80
N HIS A 88 18.78 -24.39 30.73
CA HIS A 88 18.37 -25.65 31.35
C HIS A 88 18.81 -26.91 30.57
N ASP A 89 19.30 -26.75 29.34
CA ASP A 89 19.89 -27.82 28.54
C ASP A 89 21.39 -28.04 28.83
N VAL A 90 21.99 -27.19 29.65
CA VAL A 90 23.35 -27.37 30.18
C VAL A 90 23.32 -28.40 31.31
N ASP A 91 24.16 -29.44 31.22
CA ASP A 91 24.43 -30.31 32.37
C ASP A 91 25.39 -29.61 33.34
N TRP A 92 24.80 -28.93 34.32
CA TRP A 92 25.51 -28.24 35.39
C TRP A 92 26.32 -29.17 36.31
N SER A 93 26.17 -30.50 36.19
CA SER A 93 26.97 -31.49 36.93
C SER A 93 28.21 -31.98 36.17
N ALA A 94 28.34 -31.65 34.88
CA ALA A 94 29.42 -32.14 34.03
C ALA A 94 30.81 -31.76 34.57
N GLN A 95 31.77 -32.70 34.49
CA GLN A 95 33.16 -32.47 34.85
C GLN A 95 33.86 -31.66 33.74
N LEU A 96 34.33 -30.45 34.05
CA LEU A 96 34.81 -29.50 33.04
C LEU A 96 36.33 -29.52 32.82
N GLY A 97 37.08 -30.12 33.75
CA GLY A 97 38.54 -30.10 33.72
C GLY A 97 39.16 -30.60 35.00
N ASP A 98 40.41 -30.18 35.25
CA ASP A 98 41.23 -30.62 36.38
C ASP A 98 41.51 -29.48 37.36
N PRO A 99 41.62 -29.76 38.67
CA PRO A 99 42.11 -28.79 39.64
C PRO A 99 43.50 -28.26 39.22
N LEU A 100 43.65 -26.95 39.19
CA LEU A 100 44.91 -26.28 38.96
C LEU A 100 45.66 -26.13 40.28
N VAL A 101 46.53 -27.08 40.59
CA VAL A 101 47.34 -27.05 41.81
C VAL A 101 48.50 -26.05 41.62
N ILE A 102 48.38 -24.88 42.27
CA ILE A 102 49.35 -23.77 42.09
C ILE A 102 50.78 -24.19 42.45
N SER A 103 50.99 -24.96 43.52
CA SER A 103 52.32 -25.43 43.93
C SER A 103 52.99 -26.31 42.87
N GLU A 104 52.23 -27.22 42.26
CA GLU A 104 52.70 -28.07 41.16
C GLU A 104 53.00 -27.26 39.90
N LEU A 105 52.14 -26.28 39.58
CA LEU A 105 52.36 -25.38 38.45
C LEU A 105 53.66 -24.58 38.63
N LEU A 106 53.89 -24.02 39.83
CA LEU A 106 55.08 -23.24 40.15
C LEU A 106 56.37 -24.08 40.17
N ALA A 107 56.28 -25.36 40.52
CA ALA A 107 57.41 -26.29 40.50
C ALA A 107 57.82 -26.72 39.07
N ALA A 108 56.94 -26.58 38.09
CA ALA A 108 57.21 -26.96 36.72
C ALA A 108 57.94 -25.86 35.92
N PRO A 109 58.71 -26.20 34.86
CA PRO A 109 59.42 -25.22 34.03
C PRO A 109 58.47 -24.12 33.51
N ALA A 110 58.91 -22.86 33.56
CA ALA A 110 58.10 -21.68 33.23
C ALA A 110 56.74 -21.62 33.96
N GLY A 111 56.67 -22.15 35.18
CA GLY A 111 55.47 -22.22 36.00
C GLY A 111 54.91 -20.86 36.40
N ALA A 112 55.79 -19.94 36.81
CA ALA A 112 55.43 -18.60 37.23
C ALA A 112 54.84 -17.78 36.06
N GLU A 113 55.43 -17.84 34.88
CA GLU A 113 54.96 -17.15 33.68
C GLU A 113 53.62 -17.72 33.19
N ARG A 114 53.40 -19.04 33.34
CA ARG A 114 52.11 -19.67 33.03
C ARG A 114 51.02 -19.26 34.02
N LEU A 115 51.34 -19.20 35.32
CA LEU A 115 50.40 -18.72 36.34
C LEU A 115 50.04 -17.25 36.12
N GLU A 116 51.03 -16.40 35.85
CA GLU A 116 50.81 -14.98 35.54
C GLU A 116 49.87 -14.81 34.34
N ARG A 117 50.07 -15.62 33.29
CA ARG A 117 49.17 -15.66 32.13
C ARG A 117 47.74 -16.03 32.53
N TYR A 118 47.53 -17.13 33.24
CA TYR A 118 46.17 -17.52 33.67
C TYR A 118 45.49 -16.43 34.51
N ILE A 119 46.22 -15.82 35.45
CA ILE A 119 45.67 -14.74 36.29
C ILE A 119 45.34 -13.51 35.45
N ARG A 120 46.22 -13.11 34.54
CA ARG A 120 46.00 -11.96 33.66
C ARG A 120 44.79 -12.20 32.76
N ASP A 121 44.72 -13.35 32.11
CA ASP A 121 43.66 -13.69 31.18
C ASP A 121 42.31 -13.80 31.93
N TYR A 122 42.31 -14.37 33.14
CA TYR A 122 41.13 -14.37 34.03
C TYR A 122 40.69 -12.98 34.46
N ARG A 123 41.62 -12.04 34.69
CA ARG A 123 41.27 -10.65 35.05
C ARG A 123 40.71 -9.86 33.88
N VAL A 124 41.15 -10.16 32.65
CA VAL A 124 40.70 -9.46 31.44
C VAL A 124 39.36 -10.01 30.96
N ASP A 125 39.24 -11.33 30.87
CA ASP A 125 38.02 -12.02 30.44
C ASP A 125 37.86 -13.32 31.24
N PRO A 126 37.22 -13.26 32.43
CA PRO A 126 37.01 -14.44 33.27
C PRO A 126 36.35 -15.59 32.53
N ALA A 127 35.41 -15.29 31.62
CA ALA A 127 34.61 -16.28 30.92
C ALA A 127 35.44 -17.08 29.91
N ARG A 128 36.36 -16.42 29.19
CA ARG A 128 37.20 -17.03 28.13
C ARG A 128 38.62 -17.38 28.56
N SER A 129 38.98 -17.14 29.82
CA SER A 129 40.34 -17.35 30.37
C SER A 129 40.88 -18.79 30.37
N GLY A 130 40.06 -19.79 30.06
CA GLY A 130 40.43 -21.20 30.16
C GLY A 130 40.59 -21.73 31.59
N VAL A 131 40.29 -20.90 32.60
CA VAL A 131 40.30 -21.27 34.02
C VAL A 131 39.04 -20.78 34.73
N ARG A 132 38.71 -21.38 35.87
CA ARG A 132 37.65 -20.94 36.79
C ARG A 132 38.20 -20.78 38.18
N GLN A 133 37.80 -19.71 38.86
CA GLN A 133 38.04 -19.53 40.28
C GLN A 133 36.84 -20.08 41.05
N ILE A 134 37.11 -20.91 42.06
CA ILE A 134 36.11 -21.59 42.86
C ILE A 134 36.33 -21.21 44.32
N VAL A 135 35.26 -20.81 45.01
CA VAL A 135 35.28 -20.69 46.47
C VAL A 135 34.79 -22.01 47.04
N SER A 136 35.67 -22.74 47.72
CA SER A 136 35.32 -24.02 48.31
C SER A 136 34.33 -23.85 49.46
N LYS A 137 33.69 -24.94 49.90
CA LYS A 137 32.78 -24.94 51.06
C LYS A 137 33.43 -24.49 52.38
N TYR A 138 34.76 -24.43 52.42
CA TYR A 138 35.56 -23.96 53.55
C TYR A 138 36.08 -22.52 53.37
N GLY A 139 35.71 -21.85 52.28
CA GLY A 139 36.15 -20.49 51.97
C GLY A 139 37.55 -20.39 51.34
N HIS A 140 38.14 -21.51 50.90
CA HIS A 140 39.42 -21.48 50.18
C HIS A 140 39.21 -21.14 48.70
N LEU A 141 40.14 -20.37 48.13
CA LEU A 141 40.17 -20.11 46.69
C LEU A 141 40.91 -21.26 45.99
N GLU A 142 40.16 -21.98 45.16
CA GLU A 142 40.64 -23.04 44.29
C GLU A 142 40.57 -22.58 42.84
N TRP A 143 41.41 -23.14 41.99
CA TRP A 143 41.40 -22.88 40.55
C TRP A 143 41.15 -24.18 39.81
N LEU A 144 40.35 -24.11 38.75
CA LEU A 144 40.09 -25.21 37.84
C LEU A 144 40.63 -24.83 36.47
N LYS A 145 41.43 -25.70 35.86
CA LYS A 145 41.83 -25.57 34.47
C LYS A 145 40.80 -26.27 33.60
N LEU A 146 40.19 -25.54 32.68
CA LEU A 146 39.21 -26.09 31.75
C LEU A 146 39.90 -26.97 30.71
N ASP A 147 39.24 -28.04 30.36
CA ASP A 147 39.62 -28.94 29.27
C ASP A 147 38.52 -28.84 28.21
N GLY A 148 38.88 -28.44 26.98
CA GLY A 148 37.90 -28.19 25.92
C GLY A 148 37.02 -29.40 25.59
N VAL A 149 37.60 -30.62 25.62
CA VAL A 149 36.87 -31.85 25.31
C VAL A 149 35.90 -32.20 26.44
N ARG A 150 36.36 -32.10 27.69
CA ARG A 150 35.49 -32.36 28.86
C ARG A 150 34.45 -31.27 29.07
N SER A 151 34.77 -30.03 28.73
CA SER A 151 33.82 -28.92 28.80
C SER A 151 32.64 -29.16 27.86
N GLY A 152 32.86 -29.67 26.64
CA GLY A 152 31.79 -30.01 25.69
C GLY A 152 30.78 -31.04 26.23
N ALA A 153 31.18 -31.89 27.18
CA ALA A 153 30.30 -32.89 27.78
C ALA A 153 29.05 -32.30 28.45
N ARG A 154 29.08 -31.01 28.85
CA ARG A 154 27.92 -30.30 29.40
C ARG A 154 26.74 -30.22 28.44
N PHE A 155 26.97 -30.37 27.13
CA PHE A 155 25.93 -30.38 26.10
C PHE A 155 25.70 -31.77 25.50
N ALA A 156 26.33 -32.83 26.01
CA ALA A 156 26.31 -34.15 25.37
C ALA A 156 24.88 -34.71 25.18
N ASN A 157 24.00 -34.51 26.17
CA ASN A 157 22.64 -35.04 26.11
C ASN A 157 21.76 -34.30 25.09
N VAL A 158 21.85 -32.97 25.02
CA VAL A 158 21.14 -32.18 23.99
C VAL A 158 21.74 -32.40 22.61
N GLN A 159 23.06 -32.53 22.48
CA GLN A 159 23.72 -32.87 21.22
C GLN A 159 23.23 -34.22 20.68
N ARG A 160 23.18 -35.25 21.55
CA ARG A 160 22.63 -36.58 21.20
C ARG A 160 21.21 -36.48 20.66
N PHE A 161 20.36 -35.68 21.30
CA PHE A 161 19.00 -35.43 20.84
C PHE A 161 18.95 -34.79 19.46
N LEU A 162 19.74 -33.73 19.23
CA LEU A 162 19.80 -33.02 17.95
C LEU A 162 20.31 -33.95 16.84
N ASP A 163 21.34 -34.75 17.11
CA ASP A 163 21.87 -35.71 16.16
C ASP A 163 20.86 -36.79 15.80
N GLU A 164 20.16 -37.36 16.78
CA GLU A 164 19.11 -38.35 16.52
C GLU A 164 17.90 -37.75 15.79
N PHE A 165 17.51 -36.52 16.16
CA PHE A 165 16.36 -35.87 15.55
C PHE A 165 16.62 -35.48 14.09
N TYR A 166 17.81 -34.94 13.78
CA TYR A 166 18.17 -34.51 12.42
C TYR A 166 18.86 -35.60 11.59
N ASP A 167 19.01 -36.82 12.10
CA ASP A 167 19.71 -37.88 11.38
C ASP A 167 19.07 -38.16 10.01
N GLY A 168 19.88 -38.10 8.95
CA GLY A 168 19.43 -38.25 7.55
C GLY A 168 18.41 -37.20 7.06
N ALA A 169 18.11 -36.14 7.84
CA ALA A 169 17.12 -35.13 7.49
C ALA A 169 17.72 -33.92 6.77
N LEU A 170 18.95 -33.52 7.12
CA LEU A 170 19.59 -32.30 6.63
C LEU A 170 20.11 -32.46 5.19
N GLY A 171 19.92 -31.43 4.37
CA GLY A 171 20.36 -31.34 2.99
C GLY A 171 21.78 -30.78 2.83
N PRO A 172 22.26 -30.61 1.59
CA PRO A 172 23.65 -30.23 1.31
C PRO A 172 24.01 -28.79 1.74
N ASN A 173 23.03 -27.90 1.81
CA ASN A 173 23.20 -26.49 2.20
C ASN A 173 22.84 -26.26 3.67
N ASP A 174 22.51 -27.32 4.40
CA ASP A 174 22.15 -27.27 5.81
C ASP A 174 23.37 -27.58 6.69
N ARG A 175 23.34 -27.11 7.94
CA ARG A 175 24.40 -27.39 8.93
C ARG A 175 23.81 -27.81 10.26
N ARG A 176 24.34 -28.89 10.85
CA ARG A 176 24.02 -29.32 12.21
C ARG A 176 24.59 -28.36 13.25
N LEU A 177 23.91 -28.24 14.38
CA LEU A 177 24.47 -27.64 15.58
C LEU A 177 25.52 -28.60 16.18
N ASP A 178 26.74 -28.10 16.40
CA ASP A 178 27.82 -28.89 17.02
C ASP A 178 28.26 -28.22 18.33
N LEU A 179 27.61 -28.64 19.42
CA LEU A 179 27.78 -28.09 20.77
C LEU A 179 28.96 -28.72 21.52
N VAL A 180 29.47 -29.86 21.03
CA VAL A 180 30.52 -30.65 21.70
C VAL A 180 31.89 -30.44 21.07
N HIS A 181 31.95 -29.69 19.97
CA HIS A 181 33.20 -29.30 19.34
C HIS A 181 34.10 -28.53 20.32
N PRO A 182 35.40 -28.87 20.43
CA PRO A 182 36.29 -28.22 21.38
C PRO A 182 36.71 -26.80 20.95
N ALA A 183 36.64 -26.49 19.65
CA ALA A 183 36.92 -25.16 19.13
C ALA A 183 35.65 -24.31 19.04
N GLU A 184 35.79 -23.02 19.31
CA GLU A 184 34.74 -22.01 19.17
C GLU A 184 34.29 -21.85 17.70
N GLY A 185 33.08 -21.35 17.48
CA GLY A 185 32.56 -21.05 16.15
C GLY A 185 31.82 -22.20 15.46
N HIS A 186 31.60 -23.32 16.16
CA HIS A 186 30.91 -24.50 15.65
C HIS A 186 29.48 -24.67 16.20
N ASP A 187 29.10 -23.90 17.22
CA ASP A 187 27.85 -23.99 17.97
C ASP A 187 26.71 -23.14 17.36
N TRP A 188 26.53 -23.27 16.05
CA TRP A 188 25.40 -22.74 15.28
C TRP A 188 24.81 -23.77 14.31
N SER A 189 23.60 -23.58 13.81
CA SER A 189 22.99 -24.44 12.78
C SER A 189 22.50 -23.62 11.60
N ALA A 190 22.31 -24.26 10.44
CA ALA A 190 21.66 -23.66 9.28
C ALA A 190 20.61 -24.60 8.72
N HIS A 191 19.45 -24.04 8.41
CA HIS A 191 18.34 -24.70 7.75
C HIS A 191 17.89 -23.83 6.57
N VAL A 192 18.24 -24.21 5.34
CA VAL A 192 18.11 -23.41 4.13
C VAL A 192 17.01 -23.96 3.24
N PHE A 193 16.07 -23.08 2.86
CA PHE A 193 14.88 -23.42 2.08
C PHE A 193 14.80 -22.54 0.82
N PRO A 194 15.41 -22.97 -0.30
CA PRO A 194 15.48 -22.17 -1.53
C PRO A 194 14.12 -21.87 -2.18
N GLU A 195 13.16 -22.80 -2.10
CA GLU A 195 11.83 -22.61 -2.69
C GLU A 195 11.06 -21.49 -1.99
N GLU A 196 11.16 -21.42 -0.66
CA GLU A 196 10.53 -20.37 0.15
C GLU A 196 11.39 -19.11 0.33
N GLN A 197 12.61 -19.10 -0.21
CA GLN A 197 13.61 -18.02 -0.08
C GLN A 197 13.83 -17.59 1.38
N VAL A 198 13.96 -18.56 2.29
CA VAL A 198 14.17 -18.34 3.72
C VAL A 198 15.28 -19.24 4.24
N ALA A 199 16.03 -18.75 5.23
CA ALA A 199 17.02 -19.55 5.94
C ALA A 199 16.96 -19.25 7.45
N PHE A 200 16.95 -20.31 8.25
CA PHE A 200 16.97 -20.24 9.72
C PHE A 200 18.34 -20.62 10.24
N TYR A 201 18.86 -19.82 11.16
CA TYR A 201 20.15 -20.04 11.81
C TYR A 201 19.94 -20.13 13.32
N GLY A 202 20.22 -21.29 13.88
CA GLY A 202 20.20 -21.50 15.32
C GLY A 202 21.53 -21.14 15.95
N PHE A 203 21.53 -20.42 17.06
CA PHE A 203 22.72 -20.02 17.80
C PHE A 203 22.66 -20.49 19.24
N ASN A 204 23.77 -21.03 19.74
CA ASN A 204 23.92 -21.37 21.14
C ASN A 204 24.21 -20.12 21.98
N SER A 205 23.16 -19.53 22.56
CA SER A 205 23.33 -18.42 23.52
C SER A 205 23.89 -18.85 24.88
N CYS A 206 24.08 -20.16 25.09
CA CYS A 206 24.62 -20.75 26.31
C CYS A 206 26.11 -21.07 26.17
N PHE A 207 26.78 -20.54 25.13
CA PHE A 207 28.16 -20.85 24.76
C PHE A 207 29.12 -20.87 25.96
N LEU A 208 29.03 -19.86 26.84
CA LEU A 208 29.90 -19.72 28.01
C LEU A 208 29.33 -20.37 29.28
N ASN A 209 28.11 -20.92 29.25
CA ASN A 209 27.47 -21.45 30.44
C ASN A 209 28.17 -22.69 30.98
N ASP A 210 28.46 -22.67 32.27
CA ASP A 210 28.92 -23.79 33.08
C ASP A 210 28.62 -23.52 34.57
N ARG A 211 28.80 -24.50 35.46
CA ARG A 211 28.47 -24.38 36.89
C ARG A 211 29.13 -23.23 37.66
N TYR A 212 30.14 -22.59 37.07
CA TYR A 212 30.86 -21.44 37.63
C TYR A 212 30.61 -20.14 36.84
N TRP A 213 29.96 -20.21 35.67
CA TRP A 213 29.64 -19.06 34.84
C TRP A 213 28.26 -19.20 34.19
N THR A 214 27.29 -18.38 34.58
CA THR A 214 25.92 -18.39 34.03
C THR A 214 25.71 -17.35 32.95
N GLY A 215 26.78 -16.74 32.42
CA GLY A 215 26.67 -15.64 31.47
C GLY A 215 26.17 -16.06 30.08
N ALA A 216 25.14 -15.40 29.57
CA ALA A 216 24.63 -15.52 28.22
C ALA A 216 25.59 -14.86 27.22
N ALA A 217 25.90 -15.57 26.14
CA ALA A 217 26.69 -15.06 25.03
C ALA A 217 26.48 -15.94 23.79
N ILE A 218 26.58 -15.33 22.62
CA ILE A 218 26.74 -16.06 21.35
C ILE A 218 28.19 -15.91 20.92
N SER A 219 28.81 -16.98 20.43
CA SER A 219 30.15 -16.89 19.87
C SER A 219 30.17 -15.96 18.65
N ARG A 220 31.07 -14.97 18.65
CA ARG A 220 31.28 -14.08 17.50
C ARG A 220 31.81 -14.84 16.28
N GLU A 221 32.67 -15.83 16.52
CA GLU A 221 33.13 -16.73 15.45
C GLU A 221 31.97 -17.54 14.88
N ALA A 222 30.99 -17.95 15.69
CA ALA A 222 29.80 -18.63 15.20
C ALA A 222 28.93 -17.69 14.34
N ILE A 223 28.76 -16.42 14.74
CA ILE A 223 28.05 -15.43 13.92
C ILE A 223 28.79 -15.19 12.61
N ALA A 224 30.11 -15.02 12.63
CA ALA A 224 30.93 -14.82 11.43
C ALA A 224 30.88 -16.02 10.47
N ASN A 225 30.96 -17.25 11.00
CA ASN A 225 30.86 -18.48 10.22
C ASN A 225 29.46 -18.65 9.62
N ALA A 226 28.41 -18.40 10.41
CA ALA A 226 27.03 -18.41 9.93
C ALA A 226 26.79 -17.36 8.84
N THR A 227 27.41 -16.18 8.96
CA THR A 227 27.32 -15.10 7.97
C THR A 227 28.00 -15.49 6.66
N SER A 228 29.18 -16.10 6.74
CA SER A 228 29.91 -16.59 5.57
C SER A 228 29.09 -17.66 4.84
N HIS A 229 28.54 -18.61 5.58
CA HIS A 229 27.62 -19.62 5.05
C HIS A 229 26.36 -19.00 4.43
N ALA A 230 25.79 -17.97 5.06
CA ALA A 230 24.62 -17.28 4.55
C ALA A 230 24.92 -16.49 3.26
N GLY A 231 26.12 -15.96 3.11
CA GLY A 231 26.59 -15.33 1.87
C GLY A 231 26.72 -16.31 0.71
N GLU A 232 27.08 -17.57 1.00
CA GLU A 232 27.25 -18.61 -0.03
C GLU A 232 25.92 -19.29 -0.40
N HIS A 233 25.08 -19.59 0.59
CA HIS A 233 23.91 -20.48 0.40
C HIS A 233 22.56 -19.80 0.59
N ALA A 234 22.51 -18.57 1.11
CA ALA A 234 21.28 -17.86 1.44
C ALA A 234 21.37 -16.36 1.08
N ASP A 235 22.03 -16.05 -0.04
CA ASP A 235 22.07 -14.69 -0.57
C ASP A 235 20.69 -14.25 -1.07
N GLY A 236 20.29 -13.03 -0.72
CA GLY A 236 18.95 -12.49 -1.01
C GLY A 236 17.77 -13.15 -0.28
N PHE A 237 18.01 -14.12 0.61
CA PHE A 237 16.93 -14.81 1.36
C PHE A 237 16.53 -14.02 2.60
N LEU A 238 15.32 -14.28 3.12
CA LEU A 238 14.95 -13.85 4.47
C LEU A 238 15.77 -14.68 5.49
N ARG A 239 16.73 -14.03 6.15
CA ARG A 239 17.57 -14.66 7.19
C ARG A 239 16.95 -14.48 8.57
N VAL A 240 16.71 -15.59 9.25
CA VAL A 240 16.10 -15.66 10.59
C VAL A 240 17.11 -16.22 11.57
N ALA A 241 17.38 -15.50 12.66
CA ALA A 241 18.21 -15.97 13.77
C ALA A 241 17.33 -16.53 14.89
N VAL A 242 17.76 -17.62 15.52
CA VAL A 242 17.08 -18.27 16.64
C VAL A 242 18.08 -18.50 17.76
N TRP A 243 17.75 -18.12 18.99
CA TRP A 243 18.57 -18.37 20.18
C TRP A 243 17.66 -18.44 21.43
N HIS A 244 18.23 -18.61 22.63
CA HIS A 244 17.42 -18.74 23.85
C HIS A 244 17.35 -17.47 24.70
N HIS A 245 18.49 -16.97 25.18
CA HIS A 245 18.55 -15.89 26.17
C HIS A 245 17.88 -14.59 25.70
N GLY A 246 17.23 -13.90 26.63
CA GLY A 246 16.63 -12.59 26.38
C GLY A 246 17.68 -11.49 26.20
N ILE A 247 17.22 -10.28 25.86
CA ILE A 247 18.08 -9.10 25.71
C ILE A 247 17.82 -8.13 26.85
N HIS A 248 18.88 -7.55 27.42
CA HIS A 248 18.78 -6.46 28.40
C HIS A 248 19.77 -5.33 28.06
N SER A 249 19.41 -4.10 28.41
CA SER A 249 20.27 -2.92 28.23
C SER A 249 21.48 -2.87 29.16
N ASP A 250 21.50 -3.69 30.21
CA ASP A 250 22.41 -3.54 31.33
C ASP A 250 23.48 -4.63 31.24
N SER A 251 24.72 -4.22 30.99
CA SER A 251 25.88 -5.12 30.84
C SER A 251 26.23 -5.91 32.12
N TYR A 252 25.52 -5.66 33.23
CA TYR A 252 25.76 -6.26 34.54
C TYR A 252 24.85 -7.45 34.86
N ARG A 253 23.88 -7.79 34.00
CA ARG A 253 23.09 -9.01 34.15
C ARG A 253 23.73 -10.13 33.33
N PRO A 254 24.45 -11.08 33.95
CA PRO A 254 25.13 -12.12 33.20
C PRO A 254 24.15 -12.97 32.38
N ASP A 255 22.91 -13.18 32.84
CA ASP A 255 21.93 -14.09 32.23
C ASP A 255 21.20 -13.56 30.97
N TYR A 256 21.63 -12.42 30.41
CA TYR A 256 20.99 -11.79 29.25
C TYR A 256 22.04 -11.44 28.19
N LEU A 257 21.65 -11.56 26.91
CA LEU A 257 22.45 -11.01 25.82
C LEU A 257 22.48 -9.49 25.90
N ASN A 258 23.61 -8.92 25.48
CA ASN A 258 23.81 -7.49 25.42
C ASN A 258 23.47 -6.96 24.01
N GLN A 259 23.45 -5.63 23.86
CA GLN A 259 23.17 -4.97 22.59
C GLN A 259 24.21 -5.28 21.49
N ALA A 260 25.47 -5.50 21.86
CA ALA A 260 26.54 -5.74 20.87
C ALA A 260 26.36 -7.09 20.16
N ASP A 261 25.93 -8.14 20.86
CA ASP A 261 25.64 -9.45 20.25
C ASP A 261 24.50 -9.32 19.21
N LEU A 262 23.51 -8.50 19.52
CA LEU A 262 22.39 -8.24 18.63
C LEU A 262 22.79 -7.39 17.42
N ASP A 263 23.58 -6.34 17.63
CA ASP A 263 24.09 -5.49 16.55
C ASP A 263 24.91 -6.32 15.54
N GLU A 264 25.68 -7.31 16.02
CA GLU A 264 26.45 -8.21 15.18
C GLU A 264 25.55 -9.08 14.28
N LEU A 265 24.44 -9.60 14.81
CA LEU A 265 23.42 -10.31 14.02
C LEU A 265 22.77 -9.37 12.99
N ILE A 266 22.45 -8.12 13.37
CA ILE A 266 21.82 -7.15 12.44
C ILE A 266 22.76 -6.84 11.28
N VAL A 267 24.02 -6.49 11.57
CA VAL A 267 25.04 -6.17 10.57
C VAL A 267 25.35 -7.37 9.66
N SER A 268 25.17 -8.59 10.18
CA SER A 268 25.32 -9.84 9.42
C SER A 268 24.15 -10.15 8.46
N GLY A 269 23.16 -9.25 8.37
CA GLY A 269 22.03 -9.34 7.44
C GLY A 269 20.89 -10.23 7.92
N PHE A 270 20.81 -10.52 9.22
CA PHE A 270 19.61 -11.14 9.80
C PHE A 270 18.47 -10.12 9.92
N HIS A 271 17.24 -10.56 9.68
CA HIS A 271 16.06 -9.67 9.62
C HIS A 271 15.06 -9.94 10.74
N VAL A 272 15.03 -11.17 11.25
CA VAL A 272 14.10 -11.61 12.30
C VAL A 272 14.87 -12.43 13.33
N GLY A 273 14.62 -12.18 14.61
CA GLY A 273 15.17 -12.93 15.73
C GLY A 273 14.09 -13.59 16.57
N PHE A 274 14.20 -14.89 16.82
CA PHE A 274 13.33 -15.63 17.74
C PHE A 274 14.08 -16.02 19.01
N HIS A 275 13.52 -15.68 20.17
CA HIS A 275 14.11 -16.07 21.46
C HIS A 275 13.10 -16.40 22.56
N GLY A 276 13.61 -16.88 23.70
CA GLY A 276 12.87 -17.29 24.89
C GLY A 276 13.38 -16.61 26.17
N HIS A 277 13.50 -17.41 27.25
CA HIS A 277 14.14 -17.11 28.54
C HIS A 277 13.43 -16.07 29.43
N THR A 278 12.75 -15.08 28.87
CA THR A 278 12.04 -14.06 29.67
C THR A 278 10.70 -14.54 30.22
N HIS A 279 10.26 -15.73 29.78
CA HIS A 279 8.93 -16.30 30.02
C HIS A 279 7.76 -15.35 29.72
N LYS A 280 8.01 -14.34 28.88
CA LYS A 280 7.04 -13.31 28.49
C LYS A 280 7.18 -13.03 27.00
N ALA A 281 6.07 -13.17 26.29
CA ALA A 281 5.99 -12.78 24.91
C ALA A 281 6.11 -11.25 24.77
N ALA A 282 6.99 -10.85 23.87
CA ALA A 282 7.25 -9.48 23.49
C ALA A 282 7.67 -9.48 22.02
N SER A 283 7.42 -8.38 21.34
CA SER A 283 8.02 -8.16 20.02
C SER A 283 8.41 -6.71 19.86
N ALA A 284 9.52 -6.49 19.17
CA ALA A 284 10.09 -5.18 18.98
C ALA A 284 10.72 -5.08 17.60
N GLN A 285 10.74 -3.86 17.06
CA GLN A 285 11.50 -3.55 15.86
C GLN A 285 12.68 -2.69 16.26
N LEU A 286 13.87 -3.22 16.02
CA LEU A 286 15.13 -2.57 16.29
C LEU A 286 15.69 -2.06 14.97
N GLY A 287 16.49 -1.00 15.03
CA GLY A 287 17.10 -0.43 13.84
C GLY A 287 18.49 0.10 14.10
N TRP A 288 19.44 -0.31 13.27
CA TRP A 288 20.85 0.09 13.33
C TRP A 288 21.35 0.42 11.93
N LEU A 289 21.99 1.58 11.74
CA LEU A 289 22.57 2.06 10.46
C LEU A 289 21.67 2.00 9.20
N GLY A 290 20.37 1.80 9.36
CA GLY A 290 19.44 1.67 8.24
C GLY A 290 18.75 0.32 8.23
N ASP A 291 19.33 -0.74 8.77
CA ASP A 291 18.71 -2.07 8.75
C ASP A 291 17.65 -2.23 9.84
N ARG A 292 16.61 -3.02 9.54
CA ARG A 292 15.50 -3.29 10.45
C ARG A 292 15.54 -4.74 10.89
N PHE A 293 15.44 -4.95 12.19
CA PHE A 293 15.44 -6.27 12.80
C PHE A 293 14.19 -6.44 13.66
N VAL A 294 13.39 -7.47 13.36
CA VAL A 294 12.20 -7.79 14.16
C VAL A 294 12.57 -8.85 15.17
N LEU A 295 12.61 -8.46 16.44
CA LEU A 295 12.83 -9.35 17.56
C LEU A 295 11.50 -9.86 18.08
N VAL A 296 11.35 -11.18 18.21
CA VAL A 296 10.16 -11.84 18.73
C VAL A 296 10.57 -12.77 19.87
N SER A 297 10.08 -12.49 21.07
CA SER A 297 10.12 -13.42 22.18
C SER A 297 8.77 -14.10 22.32
N THR A 298 8.80 -15.38 22.70
CA THR A 298 7.60 -16.06 23.17
C THR A 298 7.72 -16.33 24.66
N GLY A 299 6.58 -16.47 25.35
CA GLY A 299 6.59 -16.85 26.76
C GLY A 299 6.76 -18.36 26.91
N SER A 300 6.64 -18.86 28.14
CA SER A 300 6.88 -20.28 28.41
C SER A 300 5.63 -21.15 28.26
N LEU A 301 5.83 -22.35 27.72
CA LEU A 301 4.82 -23.42 27.74
C LEU A 301 4.88 -24.27 29.02
N GLY A 302 6.08 -24.56 29.54
CA GLY A 302 6.29 -25.53 30.61
C GLY A 302 6.43 -24.94 32.02
N ALA A 303 6.95 -23.71 32.14
CA ALA A 303 7.40 -23.13 33.40
C ALA A 303 6.29 -22.91 34.45
N ASN A 304 6.69 -23.09 35.71
CA ASN A 304 5.84 -22.80 36.87
C ASN A 304 5.55 -21.31 37.03
N GLN A 305 4.51 -20.97 37.81
CA GLN A 305 4.21 -19.56 38.11
C GLN A 305 5.39 -18.86 38.81
N GLU A 306 6.12 -19.56 39.68
CA GLU A 306 7.29 -19.03 40.40
C GLU A 306 8.49 -18.72 39.50
N GLN A 307 8.50 -19.27 38.27
CA GLN A 307 9.54 -19.05 37.26
C GLN A 307 9.08 -18.08 36.16
N ARG A 308 7.84 -17.56 36.26
CA ARG A 308 7.25 -16.62 35.29
C ARG A 308 7.07 -15.25 35.95
N PRO A 309 7.12 -14.15 35.18
CA PRO A 309 6.75 -12.84 35.70
C PRO A 309 5.34 -12.83 36.30
N ASP A 310 5.14 -12.02 37.35
CA ASP A 310 3.85 -11.89 38.03
C ASP A 310 2.70 -11.61 37.04
N ALA A 311 1.60 -12.33 37.20
CA ALA A 311 0.37 -12.24 36.40
C ALA A 311 0.53 -12.53 34.88
N ILE A 312 1.66 -13.10 34.43
CA ILE A 312 1.83 -13.56 33.05
C ILE A 312 1.46 -15.04 32.97
N GLY A 313 0.62 -15.41 32.00
CA GLY A 313 0.17 -16.78 31.72
C GLY A 313 1.21 -17.64 30.97
N LYS A 314 0.88 -18.92 30.74
CA LYS A 314 1.64 -19.73 29.77
C LYS A 314 1.33 -19.22 28.36
N GLN A 315 2.33 -19.16 27.48
CA GLN A 315 2.22 -18.47 26.19
C GLN A 315 2.87 -19.27 25.05
N PHE A 316 2.36 -19.06 23.84
CA PHE A 316 3.05 -19.39 22.60
C PHE A 316 2.77 -18.32 21.56
N SER A 317 3.50 -18.33 20.45
CA SER A 317 3.33 -17.35 19.39
C SER A 317 3.16 -18.01 18.02
N ILE A 318 2.33 -17.39 17.19
CA ILE A 318 2.26 -17.68 15.75
C ILE A 318 2.80 -16.45 15.05
N VAL A 319 3.79 -16.64 14.17
CA VAL A 319 4.37 -15.55 13.39
C VAL A 319 4.13 -15.79 11.91
N ARG A 320 3.42 -14.88 11.27
CA ARG A 320 3.29 -14.88 9.81
C ARG A 320 4.39 -14.00 9.22
N LEU A 321 5.31 -14.63 8.51
CA LEU A 321 6.39 -13.96 7.78
C LEU A 321 5.98 -13.78 6.32
N TYR A 322 5.97 -12.53 5.90
CA TYR A 322 5.83 -12.10 4.50
C TYR A 322 7.17 -11.50 4.05
N PRO A 323 7.44 -11.35 2.74
CA PRO A 323 8.72 -10.84 2.26
C PRO A 323 9.18 -9.52 2.91
N HIS A 324 8.23 -8.66 3.31
CA HIS A 324 8.53 -7.33 3.88
C HIS A 324 7.77 -7.02 5.18
N GLN A 325 7.06 -8.00 5.75
CA GLN A 325 6.31 -7.80 6.98
C GLN A 325 6.35 -9.04 7.86
N ALA A 326 6.29 -8.84 9.17
CA ALA A 326 6.09 -9.90 10.15
C ALA A 326 4.85 -9.57 10.98
N HIS A 327 3.88 -10.49 11.03
CA HIS A 327 2.71 -10.36 11.89
C HIS A 327 2.83 -11.35 13.04
N VAL A 328 2.81 -10.83 14.28
CA VAL A 328 3.03 -11.61 15.49
C VAL A 328 1.72 -11.74 16.25
N TYR A 329 1.29 -12.98 16.48
CA TYR A 329 0.09 -13.35 17.20
C TYR A 329 0.51 -14.07 18.49
N VAL A 330 0.15 -13.53 19.65
CA VAL A 330 0.49 -14.12 20.95
C VAL A 330 -0.75 -14.77 21.53
N TYR A 331 -0.63 -16.03 21.93
CA TYR A 331 -1.67 -16.75 22.64
C TYR A 331 -1.26 -16.89 24.10
N GLU A 332 -2.17 -16.56 25.02
CA GLU A 332 -1.91 -16.64 26.45
C GLU A 332 -3.02 -17.39 27.18
N ARG A 333 -2.62 -18.19 28.16
CA ARG A 333 -3.51 -18.83 29.12
C ARG A 333 -3.54 -18.06 30.45
N ALA A 334 -4.67 -17.45 30.79
CA ALA A 334 -4.90 -16.83 32.10
C ALA A 334 -5.48 -17.86 33.09
N GLY A 335 -4.65 -18.35 34.02
CA GLY A 335 -5.06 -19.35 35.02
C GLY A 335 -5.55 -20.67 34.41
N ASP A 336 -6.73 -21.15 34.82
CA ASP A 336 -7.34 -22.38 34.28
C ASP A 336 -8.14 -22.18 32.99
N ALA A 337 -8.14 -20.96 32.44
CA ALA A 337 -8.84 -20.67 31.19
C ALA A 337 -8.16 -21.31 29.96
N ALA A 338 -8.91 -21.39 28.86
CA ALA A 338 -8.32 -21.71 27.56
C ALA A 338 -7.38 -20.59 27.09
N TYR A 339 -6.42 -20.92 26.22
CA TYR A 339 -5.61 -19.91 25.55
C TYR A 339 -6.49 -18.95 24.75
N ALA A 340 -6.25 -17.65 24.91
CA ALA A 340 -6.87 -16.58 24.16
C ALA A 340 -5.81 -15.82 23.34
N GLU A 341 -6.21 -15.36 22.16
CA GLU A 341 -5.37 -14.52 21.30
C GLU A 341 -5.32 -13.09 21.86
N ARG A 342 -4.11 -12.53 22.01
CA ARG A 342 -3.89 -11.11 22.27
C ARG A 342 -3.91 -10.32 20.96
N GLU A 343 -4.11 -9.00 21.05
CA GLU A 343 -4.09 -8.13 19.87
C GLU A 343 -2.77 -8.30 19.08
N PRO A 344 -2.83 -8.67 17.79
CA PRO A 344 -1.63 -8.96 17.02
C PRO A 344 -0.90 -7.68 16.60
N VAL A 345 0.42 -7.78 16.44
CA VAL A 345 1.29 -6.66 16.07
C VAL A 345 1.93 -6.90 14.70
N THR A 346 2.00 -5.85 13.87
CA THR A 346 2.56 -5.90 12.52
C THR A 346 3.84 -5.07 12.44
N TYR A 347 4.92 -5.68 11.94
CA TYR A 347 6.22 -5.05 11.72
C TYR A 347 6.62 -5.07 10.24
N SER A 348 7.49 -4.15 9.84
CA SER A 348 8.00 -4.05 8.46
C SER A 348 9.49 -4.45 8.38
N LEU A 349 9.87 -5.26 7.40
CA LEU A 349 11.21 -5.87 7.27
C LEU A 349 12.17 -5.12 6.30
N ARG A 350 11.80 -3.97 5.73
CA ARG A 350 12.66 -3.14 4.82
C ARG A 350 12.84 -1.69 5.30
N SER A 351 13.87 -0.99 4.80
CA SER A 351 14.26 0.41 5.12
C SER A 351 14.56 1.25 3.87
N PRO A 352 14.66 2.61 3.91
CA PRO A 352 13.83 3.60 4.58
C PRO A 352 13.18 4.57 3.56
N VAL A 353 11.85 4.67 3.53
CA VAL A 353 11.19 5.94 3.16
C VAL A 353 10.35 6.36 4.36
N GLU A 354 10.84 7.42 4.99
CA GLU A 354 10.30 8.16 6.14
C GLU A 354 10.70 7.61 7.52
N ARG A 355 11.61 8.35 8.16
CA ARG A 355 11.95 8.27 9.59
C ARG A 355 10.77 8.60 10.52
N ASP A 356 9.60 8.98 9.99
CA ASP A 356 8.38 9.24 10.78
C ASP A 356 7.39 8.07 10.87
N LYS A 357 7.40 7.08 9.95
CA LYS A 357 6.37 6.00 9.87
C LYS A 357 6.37 4.93 10.98
N ARG A 358 7.09 5.15 12.09
CA ARG A 358 7.50 4.10 13.05
C ARG A 358 6.42 3.55 13.98
N ARG A 359 5.14 3.89 13.79
CA ARG A 359 4.05 3.45 14.68
C ARG A 359 2.68 3.39 14.00
N VAL A 360 2.64 3.56 12.67
CA VAL A 360 1.38 3.43 11.93
C VAL A 360 1.15 1.97 11.57
N SER A 361 0.03 1.40 11.99
CA SER A 361 -0.40 0.06 11.60
C SER A 361 -1.91 0.03 11.44
N ALA A 362 -2.41 -0.78 10.53
CA ALA A 362 -3.83 -1.02 10.35
C ALA A 362 -4.14 -2.52 10.22
N GLY A 363 -5.38 -2.88 10.53
CA GLY A 363 -6.01 -4.15 10.17
C GLY A 363 -6.27 -4.22 8.67
N VAL A 364 -7.54 -4.29 8.26
CA VAL A 364 -7.92 -4.30 6.85
C VAL A 364 -8.14 -2.87 6.36
N HIS A 365 -7.55 -2.52 5.23
CA HIS A 365 -7.80 -1.27 4.52
C HIS A 365 -8.68 -1.56 3.31
N ARG A 366 -9.94 -1.11 3.36
CA ARG A 366 -10.92 -1.28 2.28
C ARG A 366 -11.16 0.03 1.56
N ARG A 367 -11.23 -0.04 0.23
CA ARG A 367 -11.64 1.08 -0.63
C ARG A 367 -12.72 0.62 -1.57
N ARG A 368 -13.90 1.20 -1.46
CA ARG A 368 -15.02 0.97 -2.37
C ARG A 368 -15.24 2.21 -3.23
N TYR A 369 -15.01 2.06 -4.52
CA TYR A 369 -15.23 3.07 -5.52
C TYR A 369 -16.58 2.79 -6.17
N HIS A 370 -17.46 3.78 -6.15
CA HIS A 370 -18.70 3.74 -6.91
C HIS A 370 -18.64 4.87 -7.94
N LEU A 371 -18.80 4.54 -9.22
CA LEU A 371 -18.79 5.49 -10.32
C LEU A 371 -20.17 5.58 -10.93
N ASP A 372 -20.70 6.79 -10.99
CA ASP A 372 -21.97 7.04 -11.64
C ASP A 372 -21.84 7.23 -13.15
N ARG A 373 -22.99 7.24 -13.81
CA ARG A 373 -23.12 7.49 -15.27
C ARG A 373 -22.64 8.89 -15.72
N HIS A 374 -22.33 9.80 -14.79
CA HIS A 374 -21.85 11.16 -15.04
C HIS A 374 -20.35 11.28 -14.79
N GLY A 375 -19.65 10.17 -14.56
CA GLY A 375 -18.21 10.14 -14.37
C GLY A 375 -17.76 10.75 -13.03
N ILE A 376 -18.68 10.89 -12.07
CA ILE A 376 -18.40 11.28 -10.69
C ILE A 376 -18.24 10.00 -9.87
N SER A 377 -17.18 9.93 -9.07
CA SER A 377 -16.92 8.78 -8.20
C SER A 377 -17.10 9.15 -6.74
N SER A 378 -17.88 8.34 -6.03
CA SER A 378 -17.93 8.30 -4.57
C SER A 378 -17.01 7.19 -4.07
N VAL A 379 -16.02 7.54 -3.24
CA VAL A 379 -15.03 6.61 -2.70
C VAL A 379 -15.19 6.51 -1.21
N ARG A 380 -15.49 5.31 -0.71
CA ARG A 380 -15.51 5.00 0.72
C ARG A 380 -14.20 4.32 1.12
N VAL A 381 -13.58 4.83 2.17
CA VAL A 381 -12.35 4.34 2.78
C VAL A 381 -12.69 3.84 4.18
N ALA A 382 -12.50 2.54 4.42
CA ALA A 382 -12.66 1.93 5.73
C ALA A 382 -11.32 1.33 6.16
N ILE A 383 -10.90 1.61 7.39
CA ILE A 383 -9.64 1.08 7.94
C ILE A 383 -9.91 0.55 9.34
N ASP A 384 -9.74 -0.76 9.51
CA ASP A 384 -9.94 -1.43 10.80
C ASP A 384 -8.70 -1.25 11.69
N GLY A 385 -8.88 -0.96 12.97
CA GLY A 385 -7.81 -0.92 13.98
C GLY A 385 -6.64 0.00 13.64
N LEU A 386 -6.91 1.16 13.03
CA LEU A 386 -5.87 2.12 12.65
C LEU A 386 -5.21 2.69 13.91
N LYS A 387 -3.92 2.45 14.06
CA LYS A 387 -3.04 3.12 15.01
C LYS A 387 -2.20 4.10 14.21
N ALA A 388 -2.30 5.40 14.46
CA ALA A 388 -1.52 6.42 13.79
C ALA A 388 -1.11 7.51 14.78
N PRO A 389 0.18 7.68 15.10
CA PRO A 389 0.64 8.68 16.07
C PRO A 389 0.89 10.07 15.47
N HIS A 390 0.86 10.16 14.14
CA HIS A 390 1.16 11.33 13.35
C HIS A 390 0.18 11.36 12.16
N PRO A 391 0.08 12.49 11.43
CA PRO A 391 -0.82 12.58 10.29
C PRO A 391 -0.50 11.55 9.19
N VAL A 392 -1.54 11.05 8.52
CA VAL A 392 -1.43 10.00 7.49
C VAL A 392 -2.24 10.38 6.26
N THR A 393 -1.65 10.25 5.07
CA THR A 393 -2.38 10.47 3.81
C THR A 393 -3.33 9.30 3.52
N LEU A 394 -4.63 9.59 3.44
CA LEU A 394 -5.69 8.62 3.14
C LEU A 394 -5.97 8.50 1.63
N ALA A 395 -5.94 9.63 0.92
CA ALA A 395 -6.21 9.68 -0.50
C ALA A 395 -5.46 10.85 -1.14
N GLU A 396 -5.11 10.67 -2.40
CA GLU A 396 -4.51 11.71 -3.22
C GLU A 396 -5.16 11.61 -4.60
N VAL A 397 -5.73 12.72 -5.05
CA VAL A 397 -6.49 12.84 -6.29
C VAL A 397 -5.82 13.94 -7.10
N GLY A 398 -5.65 13.76 -8.39
CA GLY A 398 -5.01 14.75 -9.25
C GLY A 398 -5.60 14.74 -10.65
N PRO A 399 -5.11 15.60 -11.54
CA PRO A 399 -5.56 15.66 -12.92
C PRO A 399 -5.64 14.26 -13.56
N PRO A 400 -6.69 13.96 -14.35
CA PRO A 400 -7.66 14.89 -14.92
C PRO A 400 -8.92 15.17 -14.06
N VAL A 401 -8.91 14.83 -12.77
CA VAL A 401 -10.01 15.18 -11.85
C VAL A 401 -10.12 16.70 -11.72
N CYS A 402 -11.34 17.26 -11.86
CA CYS A 402 -11.56 18.70 -11.76
C CYS A 402 -11.50 19.18 -10.31
N ASP A 403 -12.28 18.54 -9.45
CA ASP A 403 -12.35 18.83 -8.02
C ASP A 403 -12.65 17.54 -7.24
N ALA A 404 -12.30 17.55 -5.97
CA ALA A 404 -12.61 16.49 -5.03
C ALA A 404 -13.03 17.06 -3.67
N ARG A 405 -14.09 16.50 -3.09
CA ARG A 405 -14.62 16.92 -1.80
C ARG A 405 -14.57 15.79 -0.80
N GLY A 406 -13.89 16.01 0.32
CA GLY A 406 -13.93 15.10 1.46
C GLY A 406 -15.25 15.28 2.21
N LEU A 407 -15.90 14.17 2.56
CA LEU A 407 -17.07 14.18 3.44
C LEU A 407 -16.60 14.09 4.90
N PRO A 408 -17.40 14.61 5.86
CA PRO A 408 -17.09 14.43 7.28
C PRO A 408 -16.98 12.93 7.64
N PRO A 409 -16.06 12.55 8.55
CA PRO A 409 -15.96 11.17 9.03
C PRO A 409 -17.28 10.69 9.66
N ILE A 410 -17.68 9.44 9.38
CA ILE A 410 -19.00 8.94 9.78
C ILE A 410 -19.02 8.42 11.22
N VAL A 411 -17.92 7.79 11.70
CA VAL A 411 -17.96 7.00 12.96
C VAL A 411 -16.86 7.38 13.98
N ALA A 412 -15.76 8.01 13.57
CA ALA A 412 -14.61 8.16 14.47
C ALA A 412 -14.62 9.53 15.17
N SER A 413 -15.00 9.57 16.46
CA SER A 413 -14.92 10.78 17.28
C SER A 413 -13.46 11.24 17.42
N GLY A 414 -13.20 12.50 17.05
CA GLY A 414 -11.89 13.15 17.22
C GLY A 414 -10.91 13.06 16.05
N PHE A 415 -11.20 12.30 14.99
CA PHE A 415 -10.36 12.33 13.79
C PHE A 415 -10.75 13.50 12.88
N GLU A 416 -9.74 14.23 12.41
CA GLU A 416 -9.92 15.31 11.45
C GLU A 416 -9.26 14.92 10.13
N VAL A 417 -10.00 14.97 9.02
CA VAL A 417 -9.44 14.80 7.68
C VAL A 417 -9.39 16.15 6.99
N ARG A 418 -8.19 16.61 6.62
CA ARG A 418 -7.99 17.87 5.88
C ARG A 418 -7.59 17.60 4.45
N GLY A 419 -8.24 18.28 3.50
CA GLY A 419 -7.85 18.32 2.09
C GLY A 419 -6.88 19.48 1.85
N ASN A 420 -5.68 19.19 1.34
CA ASN A 420 -4.68 20.20 1.00
C ASN A 420 -4.34 20.11 -0.50
N PRO A 421 -4.23 21.24 -1.22
CA PRO A 421 -3.74 21.24 -2.59
C PRO A 421 -2.33 20.67 -2.69
N THR A 422 -2.02 19.99 -3.78
CA THR A 422 -0.67 19.51 -4.11
C THR A 422 -0.04 20.39 -5.18
N GLU A 423 1.30 20.40 -5.26
CA GLU A 423 2.05 21.15 -6.29
C GLU A 423 1.60 20.81 -7.73
N ASP A 424 1.24 19.55 -7.97
CA ASP A 424 0.76 19.05 -9.28
C ASP A 424 -0.69 19.45 -9.62
N GLY A 425 -1.32 20.36 -8.86
CA GLY A 425 -2.71 20.80 -9.09
C GLY A 425 -3.78 19.76 -8.68
N GLY A 426 -3.44 18.83 -7.78
CA GLY A 426 -4.35 17.85 -7.18
C GLY A 426 -4.73 18.20 -5.73
N LEU A 427 -5.44 17.28 -5.08
CA LEU A 427 -5.87 17.37 -3.69
C LEU A 427 -5.41 16.14 -2.89
N ARG A 428 -4.82 16.37 -1.72
CA ARG A 428 -4.37 15.35 -0.78
C ARG A 428 -5.20 15.40 0.49
N PHE A 429 -5.84 14.28 0.83
CA PHE A 429 -6.59 14.10 2.06
C PHE A 429 -5.71 13.46 3.12
N THR A 430 -5.49 14.19 4.21
CA THR A 430 -4.64 13.77 5.33
C THR A 430 -5.47 13.66 6.60
N LEU A 431 -5.41 12.48 7.23
CA LEU A 431 -5.97 12.20 8.55
C LEU A 431 -5.04 12.77 9.64
N TYR A 432 -5.61 13.49 10.59
CA TYR A 432 -4.98 13.95 11.82
C TYR A 432 -5.62 13.17 12.99
N PRO A 433 -4.87 12.23 13.59
CA PRO A 433 -5.40 11.38 14.65
C PRO A 433 -5.51 12.12 15.99
N PRO A 434 -6.56 11.88 16.81
CA PRO A 434 -6.72 12.49 18.13
C PRO A 434 -5.76 11.94 19.20
N GLY A 435 -5.10 10.80 18.93
CA GLY A 435 -4.19 10.14 19.87
C GLY A 435 -3.67 8.80 19.36
N PHE A 436 -3.00 8.04 20.23
CA PHE A 436 -2.34 6.75 19.89
C PHE A 436 -3.26 5.52 19.97
N GLN A 437 -4.54 5.68 20.29
CA GLN A 437 -5.46 4.56 20.42
C GLN A 437 -5.79 3.95 19.05
N ALA A 438 -5.98 2.62 19.02
CA ALA A 438 -6.49 1.96 17.83
C ALA A 438 -7.94 2.40 17.61
N THR A 439 -8.29 2.79 16.39
CA THR A 439 -9.68 3.15 16.07
C THR A 439 -10.03 2.76 14.65
N ASP A 440 -11.27 2.34 14.47
CA ASP A 440 -11.82 2.08 13.15
C ASP A 440 -12.17 3.42 12.47
N LEU A 441 -11.70 3.60 11.25
CA LEU A 441 -11.95 4.79 10.45
C LEU A 441 -12.94 4.45 9.33
N GLU A 442 -14.02 5.22 9.22
CA GLU A 442 -14.85 5.28 8.02
C GLU A 442 -14.94 6.72 7.53
N TRP A 443 -14.42 6.95 6.32
CA TRP A 443 -14.34 8.25 5.68
C TRP A 443 -14.60 8.11 4.18
N SER A 444 -15.13 9.16 3.55
CA SER A 444 -15.43 9.16 2.12
C SER A 444 -15.06 10.47 1.45
N TYR A 445 -14.82 10.40 0.15
CA TYR A 445 -14.67 11.57 -0.70
C TYR A 445 -15.34 11.35 -2.05
N GLU A 446 -15.65 12.44 -2.72
CA GLU A 446 -16.22 12.45 -4.05
C GLU A 446 -15.28 13.17 -5.00
N ALA A 447 -15.20 12.74 -6.25
CA ALA A 447 -14.34 13.34 -7.26
C ALA A 447 -14.96 13.24 -8.66
N SER A 448 -14.88 14.32 -9.44
CA SER A 448 -15.40 14.37 -10.82
C SER A 448 -14.36 13.92 -11.85
N ASN A 449 -14.82 13.64 -13.07
CA ASN A 449 -13.98 13.27 -14.21
C ASN A 449 -13.03 12.08 -13.93
N PHE A 450 -13.51 11.11 -13.15
CA PHE A 450 -12.64 10.19 -12.40
C PHE A 450 -11.99 9.08 -13.25
N VAL A 451 -12.68 8.60 -14.30
CA VAL A 451 -12.20 7.60 -15.26
C VAL A 451 -12.84 7.81 -16.63
N ALA A 452 -12.15 7.35 -17.68
CA ALA A 452 -12.74 7.16 -19.00
C ALA A 452 -13.86 6.10 -18.95
N LEU A 453 -15.01 6.36 -19.59
CA LEU A 453 -16.15 5.44 -19.62
C LEU A 453 -16.18 4.59 -20.89
N THR A 454 -15.53 5.05 -21.96
CA THR A 454 -15.53 4.42 -23.28
C THR A 454 -14.12 4.33 -23.88
N ARG A 455 -13.92 3.48 -24.89
CA ARG A 455 -12.60 3.35 -25.56
C ARG A 455 -12.18 4.64 -26.27
N ALA A 456 -13.14 5.41 -26.78
CA ALA A 456 -12.93 6.69 -27.44
C ALA A 456 -12.27 7.72 -26.50
N GLU A 457 -12.58 7.66 -25.20
CA GLU A 457 -12.08 8.60 -24.20
C GLU A 457 -10.64 8.33 -23.75
N LEU A 458 -10.16 7.09 -23.84
CA LEU A 458 -8.85 6.68 -23.29
C LEU A 458 -7.67 7.57 -23.72
N PRO A 459 -7.47 7.88 -25.02
CA PRO A 459 -6.36 8.75 -25.43
C PRO A 459 -6.61 10.23 -25.12
N LEU A 460 -7.84 10.63 -24.79
CA LEU A 460 -8.15 12.00 -24.37
C LEU A 460 -7.81 12.23 -22.89
N TYR A 461 -7.80 11.14 -22.12
CA TYR A 461 -7.51 11.10 -20.69
C TYR A 461 -6.03 11.08 -20.33
N SER A 462 -5.11 11.04 -21.30
CA SER A 462 -3.69 10.74 -21.08
C SER A 462 -3.10 11.54 -19.92
N GLN A 463 -2.73 10.81 -18.87
CA GLN A 463 -2.01 11.33 -17.72
C GLN A 463 -0.60 11.74 -18.18
N VAL A 464 -0.40 13.01 -18.50
CA VAL A 464 0.95 13.55 -18.65
C VAL A 464 1.43 13.96 -17.25
N GLY A 465 2.29 13.14 -16.62
CA GLY A 465 2.90 13.46 -15.32
C GLY A 465 3.60 12.29 -14.62
N THR A 466 4.40 12.59 -13.59
CA THR A 466 5.22 11.65 -12.76
C THR A 466 4.42 10.56 -12.00
N ARG A 467 3.08 10.62 -12.07
CA ARG A 467 2.15 9.64 -11.50
C ARG A 467 1.57 8.67 -12.53
N ALA A 468 1.78 8.95 -13.82
CA ALA A 468 1.33 8.09 -14.90
C ALA A 468 2.16 6.79 -14.91
N PRO A 469 1.53 5.62 -15.09
CA PRO A 469 2.22 4.39 -15.46
C PRO A 469 2.87 4.54 -16.85
N ASP A 470 3.75 3.59 -17.20
CA ASP A 470 4.34 3.41 -18.53
C ASP A 470 3.37 3.81 -19.68
N PRO A 471 3.78 4.68 -20.63
CA PRO A 471 2.96 5.07 -21.78
C PRO A 471 2.57 3.92 -22.72
N SER A 472 3.04 2.68 -22.52
CA SER A 472 2.58 1.51 -23.28
C SER A 472 1.12 1.06 -23.00
N VAL A 473 0.33 1.86 -22.26
CA VAL A 473 -0.99 1.52 -21.68
C VAL A 473 -2.15 2.23 -22.39
N ASP A 474 -1.96 2.68 -23.63
CA ASP A 474 -2.91 3.51 -24.40
C ASP A 474 -4.33 2.92 -24.59
N ALA A 475 -4.57 1.67 -24.20
CA ALA A 475 -5.82 0.98 -24.40
C ALA A 475 -6.59 0.58 -23.12
N THR A 476 -6.16 0.89 -21.90
CA THR A 476 -6.87 0.44 -20.67
C THR A 476 -7.09 1.54 -19.63
N VAL A 477 -8.23 1.51 -18.96
CA VAL A 477 -8.44 2.22 -17.69
C VAL A 477 -7.59 1.53 -16.62
N LEU A 478 -6.76 2.29 -15.91
CA LEU A 478 -6.00 1.78 -14.77
C LEU A 478 -6.43 2.50 -13.49
N ARG A 479 -6.83 1.72 -12.47
CA ARG A 479 -7.19 2.25 -11.16
C ARG A 479 -6.29 1.72 -10.09
N ALA A 480 -5.56 2.63 -9.46
CA ALA A 480 -4.46 2.29 -8.58
C ALA A 480 -4.62 2.89 -7.19
N HIS A 481 -4.17 2.17 -6.16
CA HIS A 481 -4.00 2.68 -4.81
C HIS A 481 -2.56 2.45 -4.35
N THR A 482 -1.89 3.52 -3.90
CA THR A 482 -0.55 3.41 -3.29
C THR A 482 -0.69 3.18 -1.80
N VAL A 483 -0.14 2.07 -1.31
CA VAL A 483 -0.17 1.72 0.10
C VAL A 483 0.82 2.62 0.86
N ARG A 484 0.33 3.48 1.75
CA ARG A 484 1.16 4.47 2.44
C ARG A 484 1.65 4.03 3.83
N PHE A 485 1.05 3.00 4.40
CA PHE A 485 1.36 2.48 5.73
C PHE A 485 1.09 0.97 5.79
N PRO A 486 1.74 0.24 6.72
CA PRO A 486 1.52 -1.20 6.89
C PRO A 486 0.05 -1.50 7.27
N CYS A 487 -0.56 -2.44 6.56
CA CYS A 487 -1.86 -3.01 6.92
C CYS A 487 -1.86 -4.54 6.77
N LYS A 488 -2.74 -5.23 7.49
CA LYS A 488 -2.88 -6.69 7.39
C LYS A 488 -3.40 -7.14 6.03
N ALA A 489 -4.31 -6.37 5.44
CA ALA A 489 -4.84 -6.64 4.10
C ALA A 489 -5.27 -5.33 3.42
N LEU A 490 -5.26 -5.34 2.09
CA LEU A 490 -5.83 -4.29 1.24
C LEU A 490 -6.93 -4.91 0.39
N GLU A 491 -8.09 -4.26 0.36
CA GLU A 491 -9.22 -4.62 -0.49
C GLU A 491 -9.63 -3.40 -1.32
N LEU A 492 -9.65 -3.55 -2.64
CA LEU A 492 -10.11 -2.56 -3.59
C LEU A 492 -11.33 -3.11 -4.31
N ARG A 493 -12.44 -2.39 -4.32
CA ARG A 493 -13.67 -2.78 -5.02
C ARG A 493 -14.16 -1.62 -5.87
N PHE A 494 -14.38 -1.87 -7.16
CA PHE A 494 -14.86 -0.89 -8.12
C PHE A 494 -16.23 -1.32 -8.63
N GLU A 495 -17.18 -0.39 -8.55
CA GLU A 495 -18.58 -0.56 -8.91
C GLU A 495 -19.01 0.58 -9.84
N HIS A 496 -19.81 0.23 -10.85
CA HIS A 496 -20.28 1.15 -11.87
C HIS A 496 -21.80 1.06 -12.04
N ASP A 497 -22.48 2.19 -12.23
CA ASP A 497 -23.93 2.21 -12.54
C ASP A 497 -24.25 1.49 -13.86
N ALA A 498 -23.32 1.54 -14.82
CA ALA A 498 -23.46 0.95 -16.15
C ALA A 498 -22.40 -0.13 -16.39
N PRO A 499 -22.68 -1.15 -17.23
CA PRO A 499 -21.78 -2.27 -17.48
C PRO A 499 -20.61 -1.89 -18.41
N ILE A 500 -19.71 -1.03 -17.92
CA ILE A 500 -18.62 -0.46 -18.71
C ILE A 500 -17.37 -1.34 -18.78
N ILE A 501 -17.29 -2.45 -18.03
CA ILE A 501 -16.08 -3.28 -17.96
C ILE A 501 -16.13 -4.38 -19.02
N ALA A 502 -15.10 -4.46 -19.87
CA ALA A 502 -14.86 -5.65 -20.69
C ALA A 502 -14.16 -6.73 -19.85
N GLU A 503 -14.94 -7.63 -19.26
CA GLU A 503 -14.50 -8.65 -18.28
C GLU A 503 -13.26 -9.45 -18.73
N ALA A 504 -13.20 -9.84 -20.00
CA ALA A 504 -12.09 -10.60 -20.57
C ALA A 504 -10.74 -9.84 -20.62
N THR A 505 -10.74 -8.54 -20.31
CA THR A 505 -9.57 -7.66 -20.36
C THR A 505 -9.08 -7.23 -18.98
N VAL A 506 -9.76 -7.66 -17.92
CA VAL A 506 -9.43 -7.26 -16.56
C VAL A 506 -8.13 -7.93 -16.13
N GLU A 507 -7.16 -7.11 -15.70
CA GLU A 507 -5.88 -7.58 -15.19
C GLU A 507 -5.51 -6.89 -13.86
N LYS A 508 -4.74 -7.60 -13.04
CA LYS A 508 -4.12 -7.08 -11.83
C LYS A 508 -2.73 -6.56 -12.14
N ARG A 509 -2.37 -5.43 -11.54
CA ARG A 509 -1.05 -4.80 -11.72
C ARG A 509 -0.51 -4.34 -10.37
N VAL A 510 0.76 -4.63 -10.09
CA VAL A 510 1.45 -4.13 -8.89
C VAL A 510 2.74 -3.46 -9.32
N GLU A 511 2.96 -2.25 -8.84
CA GLU A 511 4.09 -1.44 -9.26
C GLU A 511 4.86 -0.86 -8.07
N GLN A 512 6.17 -0.78 -8.23
CA GLN A 512 7.09 -0.08 -7.34
C GLN A 512 7.57 1.21 -7.98
N ARG A 513 7.90 2.20 -7.16
CA ARG A 513 8.49 3.45 -7.64
C ARG A 513 10.01 3.33 -7.66
N VAL A 514 10.63 3.51 -8.82
CA VAL A 514 12.08 3.39 -9.06
C VAL A 514 12.60 4.71 -9.62
N GLU A 515 13.80 5.11 -9.23
CA GLU A 515 14.47 6.29 -9.78
C GLU A 515 15.43 5.85 -10.90
N HIS A 516 15.21 6.34 -12.12
CA HIS A 516 16.14 6.20 -13.24
C HIS A 516 16.49 7.59 -13.79
N ASN A 517 17.77 7.91 -13.94
CA ASN A 517 18.24 9.19 -14.49
C ASN A 517 17.60 10.44 -13.85
N HIS A 518 17.46 10.46 -12.51
CA HIS A 518 16.79 11.53 -11.75
C HIS A 518 15.30 11.73 -12.05
N ALA A 519 14.68 10.80 -12.76
CA ALA A 519 13.24 10.73 -12.98
C ALA A 519 12.65 9.53 -12.24
N LEU A 520 11.47 9.73 -11.64
CA LEU A 520 10.74 8.67 -10.95
C LEU A 520 9.83 7.94 -11.95
N HIS A 521 9.95 6.61 -11.98
CA HIS A 521 9.17 5.72 -12.83
C HIS A 521 8.45 4.66 -12.00
N TRP A 522 7.37 4.12 -12.54
CA TRP A 522 6.66 2.96 -11.98
C TRP A 522 7.07 1.71 -12.76
N GLU A 523 7.55 0.69 -12.04
CA GLU A 523 7.96 -0.60 -12.62
C GLU A 523 7.10 -1.72 -12.04
N ARG A 524 6.72 -2.71 -12.86
CA ARG A 524 5.90 -3.85 -12.43
C ARG A 524 6.67 -4.80 -11.52
N VAL A 525 5.99 -5.31 -10.49
CA VAL A 525 6.54 -6.25 -9.51
C VAL A 525 5.85 -7.60 -9.62
N ALA A 526 6.33 -8.43 -10.55
CA ALA A 526 5.70 -9.71 -10.89
C ALA A 526 5.55 -10.67 -9.69
N SER A 527 6.50 -10.66 -8.75
CA SER A 527 6.42 -11.47 -7.52
C SER A 527 5.23 -11.09 -6.65
N GLU A 528 4.94 -9.80 -6.54
CA GLU A 528 3.84 -9.28 -5.73
C GLU A 528 2.50 -9.42 -6.46
N GLU A 529 2.47 -9.25 -7.78
CA GLU A 529 1.28 -9.51 -8.61
C GLU A 529 0.75 -10.93 -8.45
N ARG A 530 1.64 -11.92 -8.26
CA ARG A 530 1.23 -13.31 -8.02
C ARG A 530 0.44 -13.51 -6.73
N ARG A 531 0.69 -12.70 -5.69
CA ARG A 531 0.00 -12.78 -4.38
C ARG A 531 -1.39 -12.14 -4.38
N VAL A 532 -1.67 -11.30 -5.37
CA VAL A 532 -2.94 -10.58 -5.47
C VAL A 532 -4.05 -11.53 -5.93
N THR A 533 -5.18 -11.52 -5.23
CA THR A 533 -6.43 -12.13 -5.68
C THR A 533 -7.23 -11.10 -6.46
N LEU A 534 -7.65 -11.47 -7.68
CA LEU A 534 -8.50 -10.65 -8.55
C LEU A 534 -9.83 -11.38 -8.73
N GLU A 535 -10.92 -10.67 -8.52
CA GLU A 535 -12.28 -11.17 -8.68
C GLU A 535 -13.01 -10.30 -9.72
N VAL A 536 -13.49 -10.94 -10.78
CA VAL A 536 -14.34 -10.30 -11.80
C VAL A 536 -15.75 -10.84 -11.56
N ILE A 537 -16.62 -10.00 -11.00
CA ILE A 537 -17.98 -10.40 -10.60
C ILE A 537 -18.91 -10.30 -11.81
N ASP A 538 -18.89 -9.15 -12.48
CA ASP A 538 -19.67 -8.87 -13.68
C ASP A 538 -19.09 -7.63 -14.43
N ALA A 539 -19.75 -7.21 -15.50
CA ALA A 539 -19.37 -6.01 -16.27
C ALA A 539 -19.50 -4.67 -15.51
N GLN A 540 -20.00 -4.66 -14.28
CA GLN A 540 -20.15 -3.49 -13.41
C GLN A 540 -19.22 -3.54 -12.19
N THR A 541 -18.77 -4.73 -11.79
CA THR A 541 -18.11 -4.94 -10.50
C THR A 541 -16.85 -5.78 -10.62
N ILE A 542 -15.73 -5.20 -10.18
CA ILE A 542 -14.43 -5.88 -10.08
C ILE A 542 -13.80 -5.60 -8.72
N ALA A 543 -13.06 -6.57 -8.19
CA ALA A 543 -12.40 -6.46 -6.90
C ALA A 543 -10.98 -7.04 -6.92
N LEU A 544 -10.12 -6.48 -6.07
CA LEU A 544 -8.75 -6.91 -5.87
C LEU A 544 -8.49 -6.97 -4.37
N SER A 545 -7.91 -8.07 -3.89
CA SER A 545 -7.49 -8.20 -2.51
C SER A 545 -6.06 -8.74 -2.40
N ILE A 546 -5.36 -8.33 -1.35
CA ILE A 546 -4.05 -8.86 -1.01
C ILE A 546 -3.79 -8.78 0.50
N GLU A 547 -3.22 -9.84 1.06
CA GLU A 547 -2.68 -9.83 2.42
C GLU A 547 -1.30 -9.17 2.49
N ALA A 548 -1.04 -8.41 3.55
CA ALA A 548 0.24 -7.79 3.86
C ALA A 548 0.90 -7.08 2.66
N PRO A 549 0.22 -6.07 2.06
CA PRO A 549 0.75 -5.35 0.92
C PRO A 549 2.02 -4.56 1.27
N ILE A 550 2.85 -4.34 0.26
CA ILE A 550 4.11 -3.63 0.38
C ILE A 550 3.86 -2.13 0.45
N VAL A 551 4.34 -1.49 1.52
CA VAL A 551 4.28 -0.03 1.66
C VAL A 551 5.11 0.63 0.57
N GLY A 552 4.53 1.65 -0.07
CA GLY A 552 5.09 2.38 -1.20
C GLY A 552 4.73 1.77 -2.56
N HIS A 553 4.26 0.52 -2.60
CA HIS A 553 3.79 -0.08 -3.85
C HIS A 553 2.37 0.38 -4.18
N ARG A 554 2.09 0.34 -5.48
CA ARG A 554 0.82 0.70 -6.08
C ARG A 554 0.12 -0.56 -6.57
N TYR A 555 -1.06 -0.83 -6.04
CA TYR A 555 -1.91 -1.96 -6.41
C TYR A 555 -3.03 -1.46 -7.29
N ALA A 556 -3.21 -2.08 -8.45
CA ALA A 556 -4.12 -1.60 -9.47
C ALA A 556 -4.91 -2.71 -10.16
N ILE A 557 -6.09 -2.32 -10.62
CA ILE A 557 -6.88 -3.10 -11.58
C ILE A 557 -6.88 -2.33 -12.90
N ALA A 558 -6.54 -3.00 -13.99
CA ALA A 558 -6.62 -2.46 -15.35
C ALA A 558 -7.72 -3.17 -16.13
N TYR A 559 -8.46 -2.44 -16.98
CA TYR A 559 -9.47 -3.03 -17.87
C TYR A 559 -9.71 -2.16 -19.10
N ARG A 560 -10.21 -2.75 -20.18
CA ARG A 560 -10.76 -2.01 -21.32
C ARG A 560 -12.22 -1.65 -21.09
N PRO A 561 -12.65 -0.42 -21.40
CA PRO A 561 -14.06 -0.11 -21.50
C PRO A 561 -14.74 -1.01 -22.54
N ARG A 562 -15.95 -1.47 -22.21
CA ARG A 562 -16.77 -2.32 -23.08
C ARG A 562 -17.18 -1.58 -24.35
N ASP A 563 -17.67 -0.36 -24.18
CA ASP A 563 -18.23 0.44 -25.26
C ASP A 563 -17.13 1.18 -26.03
N GLU A 564 -17.30 1.31 -27.35
CA GLU A 564 -16.41 2.11 -28.18
C GLU A 564 -16.48 3.58 -27.80
N GLY A 565 -17.68 4.06 -27.46
CA GLY A 565 -17.94 5.48 -27.36
C GLY A 565 -17.95 6.13 -28.73
N CYS A 566 -18.37 7.38 -28.76
CA CYS A 566 -18.47 8.13 -29.99
C CYS A 566 -17.37 9.19 -30.05
N ARG A 567 -16.86 9.45 -31.25
CA ARG A 567 -15.91 10.53 -31.53
C ARG A 567 -16.48 11.40 -32.62
N LEU A 568 -16.19 12.70 -32.52
CA LEU A 568 -16.44 13.64 -33.59
C LEU A 568 -15.90 13.07 -34.91
N ASP A 569 -16.76 13.02 -35.93
CA ASP A 569 -16.35 12.51 -37.23
C ASP A 569 -15.20 13.35 -37.85
N TYR A 570 -14.53 12.77 -38.85
CA TYR A 570 -13.38 13.41 -39.50
C TYR A 570 -13.72 14.81 -40.05
N THR A 571 -14.92 15.01 -40.60
CA THR A 571 -15.31 16.28 -41.22
C THR A 571 -15.62 17.34 -40.17
N GLY A 572 -16.35 16.98 -39.11
CA GLY A 572 -16.58 17.83 -37.94
C GLY A 572 -15.26 18.28 -37.30
N GLY A 573 -14.31 17.35 -37.13
CA GLY A 573 -12.98 17.68 -36.59
C GLY A 573 -12.20 18.67 -37.48
N ARG A 574 -12.30 18.53 -38.81
CA ARG A 574 -11.68 19.45 -39.77
C ARG A 574 -12.33 20.84 -39.76
N ILE A 575 -13.65 20.91 -39.57
CA ILE A 575 -14.37 22.18 -39.41
C ILE A 575 -13.89 22.87 -38.13
N ALA A 576 -13.82 22.15 -37.00
CA ALA A 576 -13.34 22.70 -35.72
C ALA A 576 -11.94 23.30 -35.86
N ALA A 577 -11.01 22.52 -36.42
CA ALA A 577 -9.63 22.94 -36.64
C ALA A 577 -9.54 24.17 -37.54
N ARG A 578 -10.33 24.24 -38.63
CA ARG A 578 -10.32 25.38 -39.57
C ARG A 578 -10.93 26.63 -38.93
N LEU A 579 -11.98 26.49 -38.14
CA LEU A 579 -12.55 27.61 -37.39
C LEU A 579 -11.56 28.14 -36.34
N LEU A 580 -10.91 27.26 -35.58
CA LEU A 580 -9.89 27.64 -34.60
C LEU A 580 -8.69 28.34 -35.24
N ASP A 581 -8.16 27.77 -36.33
CA ASP A 581 -7.04 28.35 -37.09
C ASP A 581 -7.37 29.78 -37.58
N ARG A 582 -8.61 30.00 -38.03
CA ARG A 582 -9.03 31.32 -38.52
C ARG A 582 -9.34 32.30 -37.41
N CYS A 583 -10.11 31.90 -36.40
CA CYS A 583 -10.47 32.79 -35.30
C CYS A 583 -9.25 33.19 -34.45
N LEU A 584 -8.26 32.30 -34.27
CA LEU A 584 -7.11 32.54 -33.40
C LEU A 584 -5.80 32.85 -34.14
N GLY A 585 -5.62 32.34 -35.35
CA GLY A 585 -4.38 32.45 -36.12
C GLY A 585 -4.34 33.63 -37.10
N ASP A 586 -5.50 34.15 -37.53
CA ASP A 586 -5.60 35.22 -38.52
C ASP A 586 -5.94 36.56 -37.84
N ARG A 587 -4.97 37.48 -37.77
CA ARG A 587 -5.15 38.79 -37.12
C ARG A 587 -6.04 39.75 -37.91
N GLU A 588 -6.20 39.55 -39.21
CA GLU A 588 -6.90 40.47 -40.09
C GLU A 588 -8.36 40.04 -40.28
N HIS A 589 -8.59 38.75 -40.52
CA HIS A 589 -9.92 38.21 -40.83
C HIS A 589 -10.55 37.41 -39.68
N GLY A 590 -9.76 36.98 -38.70
CA GLY A 590 -10.25 36.21 -37.55
C GLY A 590 -11.31 36.93 -36.72
N PRO A 591 -11.15 38.23 -36.37
CA PRO A 591 -12.16 38.98 -35.64
C PRO A 591 -13.51 39.07 -36.36
N LEU A 592 -13.50 39.16 -37.69
CA LEU A 592 -14.73 39.22 -38.50
C LEU A 592 -15.49 37.88 -38.46
N LEU A 593 -14.78 36.76 -38.57
CA LEU A 593 -15.39 35.44 -38.46
C LEU A 593 -15.93 35.19 -37.04
N ALA A 594 -15.17 35.55 -36.01
CA ALA A 594 -15.61 35.43 -34.62
C ALA A 594 -16.86 36.26 -34.35
N LEU A 595 -16.92 37.50 -34.88
CA LEU A 595 -18.11 38.35 -34.79
C LEU A 595 -19.30 37.74 -35.53
N GLN A 596 -19.11 37.24 -36.76
CA GLN A 596 -20.17 36.59 -37.54
C GLN A 596 -20.77 35.37 -36.81
N LEU A 597 -19.92 34.53 -36.20
CA LEU A 597 -20.36 33.40 -35.39
C LEU A 597 -21.13 33.88 -34.15
N ALA A 598 -20.64 34.93 -33.49
CA ALA A 598 -21.26 35.48 -32.30
C ALA A 598 -22.65 36.06 -32.58
N GLU A 599 -22.77 36.93 -33.60
CA GLU A 599 -24.02 37.57 -33.99
C GLU A 599 -25.09 36.54 -34.39
N SER A 600 -24.73 35.53 -35.19
CA SER A 600 -25.67 34.52 -35.65
C SER A 600 -26.24 33.68 -34.49
N VAL A 601 -25.39 33.32 -33.52
CA VAL A 601 -25.85 32.63 -32.29
C VAL A 601 -26.73 33.55 -31.46
N ALA A 602 -26.35 34.82 -31.28
CA ALA A 602 -27.14 35.79 -30.53
C ALA A 602 -28.52 36.03 -31.15
N VAL A 603 -28.60 36.19 -32.47
CA VAL A 603 -29.86 36.34 -33.22
C VAL A 603 -30.74 35.09 -33.09
N ALA A 604 -30.18 33.89 -33.23
CA ALA A 604 -30.96 32.65 -33.11
C ALA A 604 -31.51 32.44 -31.69
N VAL A 605 -30.71 32.69 -30.65
CA VAL A 605 -31.16 32.65 -29.25
C VAL A 605 -32.21 33.73 -29.00
N GLY A 606 -31.99 34.94 -29.50
CA GLY A 606 -32.93 36.05 -29.36
C GLY A 606 -34.28 35.80 -30.04
N ALA A 607 -34.28 35.17 -31.21
CA ALA A 607 -35.50 34.81 -31.93
C ALA A 607 -36.34 33.76 -31.18
N VAL A 608 -35.70 32.78 -30.54
CA VAL A 608 -36.40 31.72 -29.78
C VAL A 608 -36.96 32.23 -28.46
N PHE A 609 -36.23 33.10 -27.77
CA PHE A 609 -36.61 33.58 -26.43
C PHE A 609 -37.21 34.98 -26.40
N GLY A 610 -37.27 35.69 -27.54
CA GLY A 610 -37.85 37.03 -27.65
C GLY A 610 -37.02 38.11 -26.93
N ILE A 611 -35.69 38.03 -27.02
CA ILE A 611 -34.75 38.84 -26.23
C ILE A 611 -33.54 39.27 -27.06
N GLU A 612 -32.82 40.29 -26.61
CA GLU A 612 -31.45 40.55 -27.03
C GLU A 612 -30.50 40.01 -25.95
N ILE A 613 -29.39 39.37 -26.34
CA ILE A 613 -28.41 38.79 -25.40
C ILE A 613 -27.07 39.55 -25.40
N ASP A 614 -27.02 40.76 -25.96
CA ASP A 614 -25.80 41.56 -26.09
C ASP A 614 -25.24 42.02 -24.74
N ASP A 615 -26.09 42.11 -23.72
CA ASP A 615 -25.70 42.41 -22.34
C ASP A 615 -25.25 41.17 -21.54
N LEU A 616 -25.39 39.96 -22.11
CA LEU A 616 -25.00 38.70 -21.46
C LEU A 616 -23.58 38.31 -21.85
N GLN A 617 -22.77 37.92 -20.87
CA GLN A 617 -21.46 37.35 -21.12
C GLN A 617 -21.58 35.88 -21.51
N TRP A 618 -21.01 35.53 -22.66
CA TRP A 618 -20.98 34.16 -23.13
C TRP A 618 -19.82 33.93 -24.09
N SER A 619 -19.34 32.70 -24.16
CA SER A 619 -18.23 32.30 -25.02
C SER A 619 -18.52 31.02 -25.77
N GLY A 620 -18.17 30.99 -27.05
CA GLY A 620 -18.09 29.82 -27.89
C GLY A 620 -16.69 29.22 -27.80
N LEU A 621 -16.65 28.00 -27.26
CA LEU A 621 -15.46 27.19 -27.08
C LEU A 621 -15.45 26.10 -28.16
N LEU A 622 -14.37 25.95 -28.92
CA LEU A 622 -14.25 24.92 -29.96
C LEU A 622 -13.21 23.88 -29.55
N TRP A 623 -13.44 22.63 -29.99
CA TRP A 623 -12.56 21.51 -29.66
C TRP A 623 -11.27 21.53 -30.48
N ASP A 624 -10.14 21.55 -29.78
CA ASP A 624 -8.79 21.43 -30.34
C ASP A 624 -8.26 20.02 -30.08
N GLU A 625 -8.42 19.13 -31.06
CA GLU A 625 -8.01 17.72 -30.97
C GLU A 625 -6.52 17.55 -30.62
N PRO A 626 -5.55 18.25 -31.28
CA PRO A 626 -4.14 18.21 -30.86
C PRO A 626 -3.88 18.60 -29.40
N ARG A 627 -4.58 19.62 -28.89
CA ARG A 627 -4.43 20.08 -27.50
C ARG A 627 -5.29 19.31 -26.51
N ARG A 628 -6.24 18.49 -26.98
CA ARG A 628 -7.24 17.74 -26.20
C ARG A 628 -8.02 18.63 -25.23
N ALA A 629 -8.35 19.83 -25.69
CA ALA A 629 -9.01 20.84 -24.89
C ALA A 629 -9.97 21.68 -25.73
N LEU A 630 -11.01 22.19 -25.08
CA LEU A 630 -11.84 23.27 -25.57
C LEU A 630 -11.10 24.60 -25.45
N VAL A 631 -11.15 25.42 -26.50
CA VAL A 631 -10.48 26.73 -26.57
C VAL A 631 -11.49 27.81 -26.96
N THR A 632 -11.43 28.95 -26.27
CA THR A 632 -12.27 30.11 -26.58
C THR A 632 -12.02 30.61 -28.00
N ALA A 633 -13.06 30.77 -28.80
CA ALA A 633 -12.96 31.10 -30.23
C ALA A 633 -13.81 32.29 -30.69
N PHE A 634 -15.00 32.50 -30.10
CA PHE A 634 -15.92 33.58 -30.48
C PHE A 634 -16.96 33.84 -29.38
N GLY A 635 -17.66 34.96 -29.39
CA GLY A 635 -18.71 35.29 -28.39
C GLY A 635 -18.57 36.69 -27.81
N ASN A 636 -19.33 36.97 -26.76
CA ASN A 636 -19.32 38.25 -26.04
C ASN A 636 -18.66 38.08 -24.67
N PHE A 637 -17.35 38.27 -24.61
CA PHE A 637 -16.58 38.10 -23.38
C PHE A 637 -15.39 39.07 -23.28
N PRO A 638 -14.93 39.39 -22.06
CA PRO A 638 -13.74 40.19 -21.82
C PRO A 638 -12.48 39.58 -22.47
N HIS A 639 -11.62 40.43 -23.05
CA HIS A 639 -10.41 40.01 -23.77
C HIS A 639 -9.51 39.02 -23.01
N ARG A 640 -9.49 39.08 -21.67
CA ARG A 640 -8.74 38.13 -20.83
C ARG A 640 -9.12 36.66 -21.09
N MET A 641 -10.34 36.35 -21.53
CA MET A 641 -10.81 34.96 -21.71
C MET A 641 -10.33 34.27 -23.00
N TRP A 642 -9.68 34.97 -23.94
CA TRP A 642 -9.13 34.36 -25.16
C TRP A 642 -8.07 33.27 -24.87
N GLY A 643 -7.49 33.25 -23.66
CA GLY A 643 -6.52 32.24 -23.22
C GLY A 643 -7.10 31.05 -22.46
N CYS A 644 -8.40 31.06 -22.14
CA CYS A 644 -9.03 30.00 -21.34
C CYS A 644 -9.07 28.67 -22.11
N ARG A 645 -8.70 27.58 -21.40
CA ARG A 645 -8.74 26.22 -21.95
C ARG A 645 -9.35 25.25 -20.96
N TYR A 646 -10.17 24.34 -21.47
CA TYR A 646 -10.79 23.27 -20.68
C TYR A 646 -10.40 21.92 -21.27
N PRO A 647 -9.52 21.14 -20.61
CA PRO A 647 -9.22 19.77 -21.00
C PRO A 647 -10.48 18.89 -21.13
N TYR A 648 -10.36 17.73 -21.79
CA TYR A 648 -11.48 16.79 -21.94
C TYR A 648 -12.15 16.43 -20.60
N GLY A 649 -13.45 16.69 -20.48
CA GLY A 649 -14.22 16.44 -19.25
C GLY A 649 -13.97 17.44 -18.11
N ALA A 650 -13.04 18.40 -18.27
CA ALA A 650 -12.66 19.35 -17.23
C ALA A 650 -13.52 20.61 -17.21
N GLY A 651 -13.96 21.04 -16.02
CA GLY A 651 -14.88 22.16 -15.88
C GLY A 651 -16.29 21.85 -16.42
N ILE A 652 -17.21 22.81 -16.26
CA ILE A 652 -18.59 22.66 -16.74
C ILE A 652 -18.63 22.50 -18.27
N ALA A 653 -17.81 23.26 -19.00
CA ALA A 653 -17.71 23.16 -20.45
C ALA A 653 -17.16 21.80 -20.91
N GLY A 654 -16.04 21.33 -20.34
CA GLY A 654 -15.48 20.03 -20.70
C GLY A 654 -16.41 18.87 -20.34
N HIS A 655 -17.17 18.97 -19.25
CA HIS A 655 -18.18 17.98 -18.89
C HIS A 655 -19.39 17.98 -19.84
N ALA A 656 -19.88 19.16 -20.23
CA ALA A 656 -20.94 19.27 -21.24
C ALA A 656 -20.52 18.63 -22.57
N PHE A 657 -19.28 18.89 -22.98
CA PHE A 657 -18.67 18.30 -24.17
C PHE A 657 -18.54 16.77 -24.04
N ARG A 658 -17.94 16.28 -22.95
CA ARG A 658 -17.70 14.86 -22.74
C ARG A 658 -18.98 14.02 -22.71
N PHE A 659 -20.03 14.52 -22.07
CA PHE A 659 -21.30 13.80 -21.90
C PHE A 659 -22.37 14.18 -22.93
N GLN A 660 -22.02 15.01 -23.91
CA GLN A 660 -22.91 15.43 -25.00
C GLN A 660 -24.25 15.99 -24.52
N ARG A 661 -24.21 16.71 -23.39
CA ARG A 661 -25.41 17.24 -22.73
C ARG A 661 -25.14 18.60 -22.12
N THR A 662 -26.18 19.39 -21.95
CA THR A 662 -26.07 20.65 -21.21
C THR A 662 -25.60 20.37 -19.78
N ALA A 663 -24.58 21.09 -19.33
CA ALA A 663 -24.11 21.06 -17.96
C ALA A 663 -24.21 22.46 -17.35
N ALA A 664 -24.48 22.54 -16.06
CA ALA A 664 -24.67 23.82 -15.38
C ALA A 664 -24.04 23.82 -13.99
N TRP A 665 -23.78 25.02 -13.47
CA TRP A 665 -23.28 25.25 -12.13
C TRP A 665 -23.83 26.54 -11.55
N SER A 666 -23.98 26.58 -10.23
CA SER A 666 -24.38 27.77 -9.48
C SER A 666 -23.72 27.76 -8.10
N ARG A 667 -23.27 28.94 -7.66
CA ARG A 667 -22.66 29.19 -6.35
C ARG A 667 -23.59 28.86 -5.19
N GLY A 668 -24.90 28.93 -5.40
CA GLY A 668 -25.93 28.67 -4.38
C GLY A 668 -26.10 27.20 -3.98
N ALA A 669 -25.54 26.25 -4.73
CA ALA A 669 -25.73 24.81 -4.51
C ALA A 669 -24.40 24.03 -4.36
N PRO A 670 -23.44 24.46 -3.50
CA PRO A 670 -22.09 23.90 -3.44
C PRO A 670 -22.02 22.48 -2.87
N HIS A 671 -23.11 21.98 -2.27
CA HIS A 671 -23.17 20.66 -1.64
C HIS A 671 -23.62 19.53 -2.57
N THR A 672 -24.03 19.85 -3.80
CA THR A 672 -24.44 18.85 -4.80
C THR A 672 -23.23 18.07 -5.32
N LYS A 673 -23.46 16.88 -5.89
CA LYS A 673 -22.39 16.09 -6.53
C LYS A 673 -21.90 16.76 -7.81
N ASP A 674 -22.81 17.29 -8.62
CA ASP A 674 -22.50 17.93 -9.89
C ASP A 674 -21.70 19.23 -9.72
N ALA A 675 -21.75 19.86 -8.54
CA ALA A 675 -20.87 20.99 -8.22
C ALA A 675 -19.37 20.65 -8.32
N LEU A 676 -18.97 19.37 -8.18
CA LEU A 676 -17.57 18.92 -8.30
C LEU A 676 -17.02 19.01 -9.72
N VAL A 677 -17.89 19.21 -10.70
CA VAL A 677 -17.49 19.40 -12.10
C VAL A 677 -16.91 20.79 -12.31
N TYR A 678 -17.28 21.76 -11.46
CA TYR A 678 -16.77 23.11 -11.55
C TYR A 678 -15.28 23.18 -11.28
N GLN A 679 -14.57 23.97 -12.10
CA GLN A 679 -13.14 24.21 -11.97
C GLN A 679 -12.94 25.71 -11.77
N GLN A 680 -12.49 26.09 -10.57
CA GLN A 680 -12.36 27.50 -10.20
C GLN A 680 -11.30 28.25 -11.04
N ARG A 681 -10.26 27.55 -11.51
CA ARG A 681 -9.18 28.10 -12.35
C ARG A 681 -8.80 27.13 -13.48
N PRO A 682 -9.46 27.20 -14.65
CA PRO A 682 -9.02 26.53 -15.87
C PRO A 682 -7.59 26.88 -16.30
N GLN A 683 -7.03 26.03 -17.17
CA GLN A 683 -5.64 26.17 -17.63
C GLN A 683 -5.46 27.45 -18.44
N GLY A 684 -4.38 28.20 -18.17
CA GLY A 684 -4.10 29.48 -18.83
C GLY A 684 -4.77 30.69 -18.17
N GLN A 685 -5.60 30.49 -17.15
CA GLN A 685 -6.22 31.57 -16.38
C GLN A 685 -5.32 32.05 -15.24
N THR A 686 -5.08 33.36 -15.15
CA THR A 686 -4.28 34.00 -14.09
C THR A 686 -5.10 34.95 -13.20
N TRP A 687 -6.42 34.95 -13.34
CA TRP A 687 -7.36 35.80 -12.58
C TRP A 687 -8.47 34.93 -11.96
N ASP A 688 -9.08 35.41 -10.86
CA ASP A 688 -10.23 34.74 -10.27
C ASP A 688 -11.52 35.10 -11.02
N PRO A 689 -12.29 34.11 -11.50
CA PRO A 689 -13.57 34.38 -12.13
C PRO A 689 -14.63 34.79 -11.10
N GLU A 690 -15.41 35.82 -11.41
CA GLU A 690 -16.46 36.37 -10.53
C GLU A 690 -17.87 35.83 -10.87
N HIS A 691 -18.01 34.73 -11.62
CA HIS A 691 -19.33 34.23 -11.97
C HIS A 691 -20.04 33.55 -10.78
N ASP A 692 -21.35 33.76 -10.66
CA ASP A 692 -22.24 33.10 -9.70
C ASP A 692 -22.90 31.87 -10.32
N TRP A 693 -22.99 31.78 -11.64
CA TRP A 693 -23.55 30.62 -12.36
C TRP A 693 -22.92 30.44 -13.74
N LEU A 694 -22.98 29.22 -14.25
CA LEU A 694 -22.54 28.80 -15.58
C LEU A 694 -23.57 27.87 -16.21
N VAL A 695 -23.81 28.01 -17.52
CA VAL A 695 -24.59 27.06 -18.32
C VAL A 695 -23.83 26.78 -19.61
N CYS A 696 -23.45 25.52 -19.83
CA CYS A 696 -22.68 25.08 -20.98
C CYS A 696 -23.53 24.18 -21.88
N VAL A 697 -23.71 24.58 -23.12
CA VAL A 697 -24.53 23.90 -24.13
C VAL A 697 -23.62 23.32 -25.22
N PRO A 698 -23.63 22.00 -25.48
CA PRO A 698 -22.80 21.41 -26.52
C PRO A 698 -23.24 21.87 -27.93
N LEU A 699 -22.25 22.18 -28.77
CA LEU A 699 -22.41 22.37 -30.20
C LEU A 699 -22.27 21.01 -30.88
N MET A 700 -23.35 20.48 -31.43
CA MET A 700 -23.36 19.16 -32.07
C MET A 700 -22.65 19.23 -33.42
N GLY A 701 -21.65 18.36 -33.59
CA GLY A 701 -20.67 18.36 -34.65
C GLY A 701 -20.96 17.44 -35.83
N ASP A 702 -21.76 16.39 -35.59
CA ASP A 702 -22.09 15.36 -36.58
C ASP A 702 -23.48 14.76 -36.34
N ALA A 703 -23.89 13.83 -37.22
CA ALA A 703 -25.21 13.20 -37.19
C ALA A 703 -25.44 12.33 -35.94
N ASP A 704 -24.37 11.83 -35.32
CA ASP A 704 -24.40 11.05 -34.08
C ASP A 704 -24.41 11.96 -32.83
N LYS A 705 -24.49 13.28 -33.02
CA LYS A 705 -24.52 14.31 -31.96
C LYS A 705 -23.24 14.38 -31.13
N ASN A 706 -22.09 14.00 -31.70
CA ASN A 706 -20.82 14.26 -31.05
C ASN A 706 -20.49 15.74 -31.11
N PRO A 707 -20.10 16.38 -30.00
CA PRO A 707 -19.90 17.82 -30.01
C PRO A 707 -18.62 18.24 -30.74
N ILE A 708 -18.70 19.37 -31.44
CA ILE A 708 -17.58 20.10 -32.03
C ILE A 708 -17.03 21.21 -31.11
N GLY A 709 -17.82 21.58 -30.09
CA GLY A 709 -17.54 22.65 -29.16
C GLY A 709 -18.66 22.82 -28.13
N VAL A 710 -18.65 23.94 -27.42
CA VAL A 710 -19.60 24.29 -26.36
C VAL A 710 -19.85 25.80 -26.37
N ILE A 711 -21.09 26.23 -26.17
CA ILE A 711 -21.41 27.60 -25.77
C ILE A 711 -21.52 27.66 -24.25
N GLN A 712 -20.70 28.48 -23.61
CA GLN A 712 -20.73 28.77 -22.19
C GLN A 712 -21.40 30.13 -21.95
N PHE A 713 -22.56 30.14 -21.31
CA PHE A 713 -23.17 31.34 -20.74
C PHE A 713 -22.73 31.50 -19.29
N GLU A 714 -22.47 32.74 -18.88
CA GLU A 714 -22.03 33.06 -17.53
C GLU A 714 -22.57 34.39 -17.02
N GLY A 715 -22.69 34.51 -15.71
CA GLY A 715 -23.19 35.74 -15.10
C GLY A 715 -23.02 35.80 -13.59
N THR A 716 -23.40 36.95 -13.03
CA THR A 716 -23.48 37.17 -11.58
C THR A 716 -24.94 37.03 -11.12
N ALA A 717 -25.16 36.95 -9.81
CA ALA A 717 -26.47 36.82 -9.16
C ALA A 717 -27.37 38.06 -9.36
N LYS A 718 -26.85 39.14 -9.96
CA LYS A 718 -27.60 40.36 -10.32
C LYS A 718 -28.03 40.41 -11.78
N ALA A 719 -27.94 39.29 -12.51
CA ALA A 719 -28.39 39.21 -13.89
C ALA A 719 -29.89 39.57 -14.00
N LYS A 720 -30.29 40.21 -15.10
CA LYS A 720 -31.68 40.56 -15.40
C LYS A 720 -32.15 39.82 -16.65
N GLY A 721 -33.46 39.65 -16.78
CA GLY A 721 -34.06 39.06 -17.98
C GLY A 721 -33.59 37.63 -18.20
N PHE A 722 -33.01 37.35 -19.37
CA PHE A 722 -32.60 36.00 -19.74
C PHE A 722 -31.48 35.42 -18.87
N GLY A 723 -30.55 36.25 -18.39
CA GLY A 723 -29.51 35.80 -17.48
C GLY A 723 -30.05 35.30 -16.13
N ASP A 724 -31.17 35.85 -15.65
CA ASP A 724 -31.84 35.38 -14.44
C ASP A 724 -32.49 34.01 -14.67
N ARG A 725 -33.12 33.81 -15.83
CA ARG A 725 -33.70 32.52 -16.23
C ARG A 725 -32.64 31.42 -16.40
N LEU A 726 -31.46 31.75 -16.93
CA LEU A 726 -30.31 30.82 -16.99
C LEU A 726 -29.77 30.47 -15.61
N HIS A 727 -29.75 31.43 -14.68
CA HIS A 727 -29.39 31.19 -13.29
C HIS A 727 -30.39 30.26 -12.59
N GLU A 728 -31.69 30.47 -12.76
CA GLU A 728 -32.75 29.57 -12.27
C GLU A 728 -32.59 28.15 -12.85
N PHE A 729 -32.33 28.04 -14.16
CA PHE A 729 -32.06 26.76 -14.80
C PHE A 729 -30.84 26.06 -14.21
N ALA A 730 -29.75 26.80 -13.95
CA ALA A 730 -28.54 26.23 -13.35
C ALA A 730 -28.80 25.68 -11.94
N ASN A 731 -29.60 26.37 -11.12
CA ASN A 731 -30.02 25.88 -9.81
C ASN A 731 -30.90 24.63 -9.93
N ALA A 732 -31.89 24.64 -10.83
CA ALA A 732 -32.78 23.51 -11.07
C ALA A 732 -32.01 22.27 -11.55
N ALA A 733 -31.02 22.45 -12.42
CA ALA A 733 -30.14 21.38 -12.89
C ALA A 733 -29.35 20.73 -11.74
N LEU A 734 -28.75 21.54 -10.86
CA LEU A 734 -27.99 21.03 -9.72
C LEU A 734 -28.85 20.34 -8.66
N ASN A 735 -30.13 20.72 -8.55
CA ASN A 735 -31.08 20.08 -7.64
C ASN A 735 -31.75 18.83 -8.21
N GLY A 736 -31.43 18.45 -9.46
CA GLY A 736 -32.05 17.30 -10.14
C GLY A 736 -33.51 17.53 -10.55
N GLU A 737 -33.93 18.79 -10.69
CA GLU A 737 -35.31 19.16 -11.05
C GLU A 737 -35.56 19.11 -12.57
N VAL A 738 -34.49 19.05 -13.38
CA VAL A 738 -34.54 18.84 -14.84
C VAL A 738 -34.85 17.37 -15.13
N THR A 739 -36.13 17.03 -15.00
CA THR A 739 -36.67 15.69 -15.21
C THR A 739 -37.46 15.62 -16.51
N SER A 740 -37.72 14.41 -17.01
CA SER A 740 -38.54 14.20 -18.20
C SER A 740 -39.94 14.83 -18.03
N ALA A 741 -40.39 15.58 -19.04
CA ALA A 741 -41.59 16.41 -19.09
C ALA A 741 -41.58 17.69 -18.22
N SER A 742 -40.46 18.05 -17.58
CA SER A 742 -40.34 19.32 -16.86
C SER A 742 -40.31 20.53 -17.82
N SER A 743 -40.70 21.71 -17.33
CA SER A 743 -40.50 22.97 -18.08
C SER A 743 -39.03 23.25 -18.37
N TRP A 744 -38.13 22.77 -17.51
CA TRP A 744 -36.69 22.92 -17.68
C TRP A 744 -36.10 22.01 -18.76
N GLU A 745 -36.64 20.80 -18.97
CA GLU A 745 -36.26 19.96 -20.11
C GLU A 745 -36.60 20.65 -21.44
N ARG A 746 -37.81 21.23 -21.53
CA ARG A 746 -38.22 22.03 -22.71
C ARG A 746 -37.30 23.22 -22.92
N PHE A 747 -37.02 23.99 -21.87
CA PHE A 747 -36.10 25.13 -21.93
C PHE A 747 -34.69 24.71 -22.40
N GLN A 748 -34.15 23.62 -21.86
CA GLN A 748 -32.86 23.08 -22.26
C GLN A 748 -32.83 22.67 -23.75
N HIS A 749 -33.90 22.04 -24.22
CA HIS A 749 -34.03 21.63 -25.63
C HIS A 749 -34.11 22.84 -26.57
N GLU A 750 -34.94 23.83 -26.24
CA GLU A 750 -35.07 25.08 -27.00
C GLU A 750 -33.75 25.85 -27.05
N LEU A 751 -33.05 25.96 -25.90
CA LEU A 751 -31.75 26.62 -25.83
C LEU A 751 -30.70 25.89 -26.67
N GLY A 752 -30.63 24.56 -26.56
CA GLY A 752 -29.74 23.72 -27.37
C GLY A 752 -29.99 23.88 -28.86
N SER A 753 -31.25 23.86 -29.28
CA SER A 753 -31.65 24.03 -30.68
C SER A 753 -31.30 25.43 -31.21
N ALA A 754 -31.58 26.49 -30.44
CA ALA A 754 -31.28 27.87 -30.83
C ALA A 754 -29.77 28.09 -31.03
N VAL A 755 -28.96 27.64 -30.07
CA VAL A 755 -27.50 27.72 -30.11
C VAL A 755 -26.93 26.99 -31.33
N ASN A 756 -27.38 25.74 -31.57
CA ASN A 756 -26.89 24.95 -32.71
C ASN A 756 -27.36 25.53 -34.05
N THR A 757 -28.59 26.05 -34.13
CA THR A 757 -29.12 26.70 -35.33
C THR A 757 -28.27 27.91 -35.71
N GLY A 758 -28.05 28.84 -34.78
CA GLY A 758 -27.26 30.04 -35.05
C GLY A 758 -25.81 29.72 -35.43
N PHE A 759 -25.18 28.76 -34.74
CA PHE A 759 -23.80 28.36 -35.05
C PHE A 759 -23.67 27.76 -36.46
N TRP A 760 -24.54 26.80 -36.81
CA TRP A 760 -24.44 26.12 -38.11
C TRP A 760 -24.90 26.98 -39.27
N GLN A 761 -25.85 27.90 -39.08
CA GLN A 761 -26.22 28.89 -40.10
C GLN A 761 -25.06 29.85 -40.40
N ALA A 762 -24.31 30.30 -39.39
CA ALA A 762 -23.09 31.08 -39.62
C ALA A 762 -22.02 30.28 -40.37
N CYS A 763 -21.83 29.00 -40.00
CA CYS A 763 -20.91 28.10 -40.69
C CYS A 763 -21.30 27.86 -42.15
N ALA A 764 -22.60 27.80 -42.46
CA ALA A 764 -23.08 27.66 -43.84
C ALA A 764 -22.90 28.95 -44.66
N ALA A 765 -23.06 30.12 -44.03
CA ALA A 765 -22.97 31.42 -44.68
C ALA A 765 -21.52 31.86 -44.94
N THR A 766 -20.57 31.48 -44.08
CA THR A 766 -19.19 31.97 -44.17
C THR A 766 -18.45 31.47 -45.42
N SER A 767 -17.66 32.35 -46.05
CA SER A 767 -16.81 31.99 -47.20
C SER A 767 -15.64 31.09 -46.81
N TRP A 768 -15.29 31.06 -45.51
CA TRP A 768 -14.17 30.27 -44.98
C TRP A 768 -14.43 28.77 -44.93
N LEU A 769 -15.70 28.34 -44.99
CA LEU A 769 -16.12 26.93 -44.94
C LEU A 769 -16.83 26.49 -46.23
N VAL A 770 -16.58 27.16 -47.37
CA VAL A 770 -17.19 26.83 -48.67
C VAL A 770 -17.05 25.34 -49.02
N ASP A 771 -15.87 24.76 -48.78
CA ASP A 771 -15.58 23.34 -49.03
C ASP A 771 -16.45 22.38 -48.20
N TYR A 772 -17.07 22.86 -47.13
CA TYR A 772 -17.88 22.08 -46.19
C TYR A 772 -19.38 22.38 -46.27
N ARG A 773 -19.84 23.27 -47.18
CA ARG A 773 -21.26 23.69 -47.27
C ARG A 773 -22.24 22.54 -47.41
N HIS A 774 -21.89 21.53 -48.20
CA HIS A 774 -22.72 20.33 -48.37
C HIS A 774 -22.82 19.53 -47.06
N TYR A 775 -21.72 19.42 -46.31
CA TYR A 775 -21.72 18.76 -45.00
C TYR A 775 -22.56 19.54 -43.99
N THR A 776 -22.37 20.86 -43.88
CA THR A 776 -23.14 21.71 -42.96
C THR A 776 -24.63 21.69 -43.27
N GLY A 777 -25.01 21.71 -44.56
CA GLY A 777 -26.42 21.59 -44.97
C GLY A 777 -27.06 20.29 -44.53
N ARG A 778 -26.39 19.14 -44.75
CA ARG A 778 -26.89 17.83 -44.28
C ARG A 778 -26.96 17.74 -42.77
N LEU A 779 -26.00 18.35 -42.07
CA LEU A 779 -25.98 18.33 -40.60
C LEU A 779 -27.14 19.15 -40.02
N ILE A 780 -27.42 20.32 -40.59
CA ILE A 780 -28.59 21.14 -40.24
C ILE A 780 -29.89 20.32 -40.39
N GLU A 781 -30.05 19.61 -41.51
CA GLU A 781 -31.19 18.74 -41.74
C GLU A 781 -31.25 17.57 -40.74
N ALA A 782 -30.14 16.87 -40.52
CA ALA A 782 -30.06 15.73 -39.61
C ALA A 782 -30.34 16.11 -38.15
N LEU A 783 -29.94 17.31 -37.73
CA LEU A 783 -30.21 17.84 -36.40
C LEU A 783 -31.59 18.50 -36.27
N GLY A 784 -32.34 18.63 -37.38
CA GLY A 784 -33.64 19.30 -37.40
C GLY A 784 -33.57 20.81 -37.12
N LEU A 785 -32.45 21.44 -37.48
CA LEU A 785 -32.22 22.88 -37.31
C LEU A 785 -32.90 23.64 -38.47
N GLY A 786 -33.45 24.83 -38.21
CA GLY A 786 -34.24 25.59 -39.21
C GLY A 786 -33.49 25.85 -40.53
N ALA A 787 -34.23 25.92 -41.65
CA ALA A 787 -33.67 25.97 -43.00
C ALA A 787 -32.65 27.10 -43.24
N VAL A 788 -31.62 26.81 -44.03
CA VAL A 788 -30.58 27.77 -44.46
C VAL A 788 -31.17 28.73 -45.52
N PRO A 789 -30.93 30.05 -45.45
CA PRO A 789 -31.24 30.93 -46.57
C PRO A 789 -30.37 30.56 -47.79
N SER A 790 -30.98 30.18 -48.91
CA SER A 790 -30.28 29.88 -50.16
C SER A 790 -29.48 31.10 -50.65
N PRO A 791 -28.17 30.98 -50.95
CA PRO A 791 -27.35 32.10 -51.42
C PRO A 791 -27.46 32.38 -52.93
N GLU A 792 -28.46 31.83 -53.63
CA GLU A 792 -28.68 32.04 -55.07
C GLU A 792 -30.04 32.71 -55.34
N ALA A 793 -30.16 33.99 -54.98
CA ALA A 793 -31.22 34.86 -55.47
C ALA A 793 -30.86 36.34 -55.26
N ASP A 794 -29.72 36.79 -55.78
CA ASP A 794 -29.50 38.22 -55.98
C ASP A 794 -28.51 38.49 -57.12
N THR A 795 -29.03 38.43 -58.34
CA THR A 795 -28.49 39.22 -59.46
C THR A 795 -29.64 40.04 -60.02
N CYS A 796 -29.82 41.23 -59.44
CA CYS A 796 -30.56 42.32 -60.05
C CYS A 796 -29.80 42.78 -61.31
N ASP A 797 -30.23 42.34 -62.49
CA ASP A 797 -29.90 43.04 -63.74
C ASP A 797 -30.71 44.34 -63.80
N GLY A 798 -30.01 45.45 -63.61
CA GLY A 798 -30.51 46.80 -63.86
C GLY A 798 -30.60 47.12 -65.36
N PRO A 799 -31.37 48.16 -65.74
CA PRO A 799 -31.66 48.49 -67.13
C PRO A 799 -30.56 49.38 -67.74
N THR A 800 -30.23 49.21 -69.04
CA THR A 800 -30.23 50.29 -70.07
C THR A 800 -29.60 49.89 -71.43
N SER A 801 -30.31 50.29 -72.50
CA SER A 801 -29.87 50.65 -73.87
C SER A 801 -29.11 49.64 -74.74
N ARG A 802 -29.79 49.00 -75.69
CA ARG A 802 -30.08 49.48 -77.07
C ARG A 802 -31.06 48.55 -77.75
#